data_AF-A0A9X1A8R8-F1
#
_entry.id   AF-A0A9X1A8R8-F1
#
_cell.length_a   1.000
_cell.length_b   1.000
_cell.length_c   1.000
_cell.angle_alpha   90.00
_cell.angle_beta   90.00
_cell.angle_gamma   90.00
#
_symmetry.space_group_name_H-M   'P 1'
#
loop_
_entity.id
_entity.type
_entity.pdbx_description
1 polymer ?
#
loop_
_entity_poly.entity_id
_entity_poly.type
_entity_poly.pdbx_seq_one_letter_code
_entity_poly.pdbx_strand_id
1 'polypeptide(L)'
;MLGCWAQEKLTERERRLVALEWFQFARIAQYPLGQKPATWLVVGGRGAGKTRLGAEWVNSMVRGFSPFATRRHSPIALVGETLADVREVMIEGPSGIATISRHDRPRFEPSRKRLVWDSGAVAQIFSSEDPDSLRGPQFQPAWCDELGCPAVDKGPNQPNMFPDAKSTEDATPCFSNGGRSDIAPRRLLEAHALHWDPAAAGFQETGNPISPIYGGRMVDVARSYVWAWDARPYPAFPLQSKVWSDSAGWHRGHWLNGRLNAPSLSDLINEILADHGLPAADVAGVEDTVSGYVIADPSSARAALEPLIDLFGLSACQVPGGLVFQQAAASQEAAVELIELAFDGESAVVETVRTPDHDLPAEALVSFGDPANDYQSASARSTRVAASNSRQHTISFPGMLEPGQASALAEDWIRRTWQEREQLSFALAEPRADIVPGSLVKVPASGSSAEFLVTGIEQGLVRKVTARQIARAAPAPWRSSNPGVEPSTSIVVGQPHAVFLDLPMMGAGSSQDQFRIAVRHVPWRSQALFASPEDTGFMLRGSVGRRADMGRLTAALLPGVQGRLDQTTALIAELYEGDLANVSRLQLLNGANYVAVRSAAGAWEVLQFEVAEETAPGVWRLRNLLRGQFGTGDATAAGAAIGADVVVLDSAVVPAGLLAGEAGLVLNWRVGPLGGDFSSASFSAHQETGGKRALTPLAPVHLRGKRTAGGDLSLSWIRRGRVDADSWQSSDIPLGEEREEYRVDVAVVGGAVVRSTTVSMPAWTYAASDIAADFGTPPAEVGITVRQLSVASGWGLPAAQRLALI
;
A
#
# COMPACT_ATOMS: atom_id res chain seq x y z
N MET A 1 31.41 21.72 -28.35
CA MET A 1 30.91 20.35 -28.13
C MET A 1 31.92 19.41 -28.74
N LEU A 2 32.77 18.78 -27.91
CA LEU A 2 33.68 17.73 -28.36
C LEU A 2 32.83 16.50 -28.71
N GLY A 3 33.02 15.95 -29.91
CA GLY A 3 32.36 14.73 -30.34
C GLY A 3 32.64 13.59 -29.36
N CYS A 4 31.63 12.79 -29.05
CA CYS A 4 31.79 11.63 -28.20
C CYS A 4 32.79 10.65 -28.86
N TRP A 5 33.83 10.22 -28.15
CA TRP A 5 34.85 9.25 -28.63
C TRP A 5 34.23 8.04 -29.34
N ALA A 6 33.10 7.54 -28.83
CA ALA A 6 32.40 6.40 -29.42
C ALA A 6 31.83 6.70 -30.82
N GLN A 7 31.41 7.94 -31.10
CA GLN A 7 30.95 8.36 -32.42
C GLN A 7 32.10 8.40 -33.45
N GLU A 8 33.33 8.68 -33.01
CA GLU A 8 34.50 8.76 -33.89
C GLU A 8 35.20 7.41 -34.14
N LYS A 9 35.02 6.44 -33.24
CA LYS A 9 35.79 5.18 -33.26
C LYS A 9 34.98 3.92 -33.55
N LEU A 10 33.66 3.93 -33.35
CA LEU A 10 32.82 2.79 -33.71
C LEU A 10 32.39 2.88 -35.18
N THR A 11 32.56 1.79 -35.92
CA THR A 11 31.98 1.65 -37.26
C THR A 11 30.46 1.69 -37.18
N GLU A 12 29.80 2.01 -38.30
CA GLU A 12 28.33 2.04 -38.36
C GLU A 12 27.68 0.71 -37.96
N ARG A 13 28.33 -0.40 -38.30
CA ARG A 13 27.92 -1.74 -37.89
C ARG A 13 28.04 -1.92 -36.38
N GLU A 14 29.18 -1.54 -35.79
CA GLU A 14 29.39 -1.65 -34.33
C GLU A 14 28.44 -0.73 -33.56
N ARG A 15 28.17 0.48 -34.04
CA ARG A 15 27.18 1.38 -33.43
C ARG A 15 25.79 0.78 -33.40
N ARG A 16 25.35 0.15 -34.50
CA ARG A 16 24.06 -0.56 -34.54
C ARG A 16 24.02 -1.76 -33.60
N LEU A 17 25.12 -2.52 -33.51
CA LEU A 17 25.21 -3.65 -32.58
C LEU A 17 25.14 -3.18 -31.13
N VAL A 18 25.94 -2.18 -30.75
CA VAL A 18 25.92 -1.54 -29.42
C VAL A 18 24.54 -0.99 -29.09
N ALA A 19 23.87 -0.33 -30.04
CA ALA A 19 22.52 0.18 -29.88
C ALA A 19 21.47 -0.93 -29.71
N LEU A 20 21.78 -2.16 -30.14
CA LEU A 20 20.92 -3.32 -29.97
C LEU A 20 21.22 -4.08 -28.68
N GLU A 21 22.35 -3.86 -28.00
CA GLU A 21 22.70 -4.62 -26.79
C GLU A 21 21.74 -4.40 -25.63
N TRP A 22 21.52 -5.45 -24.82
CA TRP A 22 20.57 -5.43 -23.71
C TRP A 22 20.82 -4.27 -22.73
N PHE A 23 22.08 -3.88 -22.55
CA PHE A 23 22.44 -2.79 -21.64
C PHE A 23 21.89 -1.40 -22.07
N GLN A 24 21.39 -1.25 -23.31
CA GLN A 24 20.72 -0.02 -23.76
C GLN A 24 19.20 -0.04 -23.52
N PHE A 25 18.60 -1.22 -23.36
CA PHE A 25 17.15 -1.38 -23.24
C PHE A 25 16.67 -1.79 -21.85
N ALA A 26 17.54 -2.36 -21.01
CA ALA A 26 17.14 -2.72 -19.66
C ALA A 26 16.78 -1.46 -18.85
N ARG A 27 15.73 -1.58 -18.02
CA ARG A 27 15.33 -0.52 -17.08
C ARG A 27 16.44 -0.30 -16.07
N ILE A 28 16.55 0.92 -15.54
CA ILE A 28 17.54 1.26 -14.51
C ILE A 28 17.50 0.27 -13.33
N ALA A 29 16.31 -0.12 -12.88
CA ALA A 29 16.10 -1.09 -11.79
C ALA A 29 16.59 -2.53 -12.10
N GLN A 30 16.84 -2.87 -13.37
CA GLN A 30 17.41 -4.16 -13.77
C GLN A 30 18.95 -4.14 -13.71
N TYR A 31 19.57 -2.98 -13.47
CA TYR A 31 20.99 -2.90 -13.18
C TYR A 31 21.23 -2.85 -11.67
N PRO A 32 22.25 -3.57 -11.16
CA PRO A 32 22.68 -3.47 -9.78
C PRO A 32 23.53 -2.20 -9.59
N LEU A 33 22.95 -1.01 -9.82
CA LEU A 33 23.60 0.27 -9.57
C LEU A 33 23.47 0.59 -8.06
N GLY A 34 24.56 0.43 -7.30
CA GLY A 34 24.60 0.75 -5.86
C GLY A 34 24.60 -0.48 -4.95
N GLN A 35 23.91 -0.39 -3.80
CA GLN A 35 23.80 -1.51 -2.85
C GLN A 35 23.13 -2.71 -3.52
N LYS A 36 23.79 -3.87 -3.45
CA LYS A 36 23.20 -5.14 -3.89
C LYS A 36 22.32 -5.66 -2.75
N PRO A 37 21.00 -5.82 -2.95
CA PRO A 37 20.18 -6.52 -1.96
C PRO A 37 20.68 -7.96 -1.79
N ALA A 38 20.53 -8.52 -0.59
CA ALA A 38 20.94 -9.90 -0.30
C ALA A 38 20.21 -10.92 -1.18
N THR A 39 18.98 -10.59 -1.61
CA THR A 39 18.12 -11.45 -2.43
C THR A 39 17.54 -10.65 -3.60
N TRP A 40 17.56 -11.24 -4.80
CA TRP A 40 16.90 -10.70 -5.99
C TRP A 40 15.73 -11.60 -6.37
N LEU A 41 14.59 -10.99 -6.73
CA LEU A 41 13.41 -11.70 -7.21
C LEU A 41 13.17 -11.33 -8.67
N VAL A 42 12.97 -12.35 -9.52
CA VAL A 42 12.51 -12.15 -10.90
C VAL A 42 10.99 -12.14 -10.87
N VAL A 43 10.40 -10.95 -10.84
CA VAL A 43 8.94 -10.80 -10.80
C VAL A 43 8.38 -10.84 -12.23
N GLY A 44 7.65 -11.89 -12.58
CA GLY A 44 7.05 -12.01 -13.91
C GLY A 44 6.09 -13.20 -14.03
N GLY A 45 5.04 -13.05 -14.84
CA GLY A 45 4.10 -14.12 -15.17
C GLY A 45 4.50 -14.90 -16.43
N ARG A 46 3.59 -15.75 -16.92
CA ARG A 46 3.73 -16.41 -18.24
C ARG A 46 3.95 -15.35 -19.33
N GLY A 47 4.99 -15.54 -20.14
CA GLY A 47 5.36 -14.59 -21.20
C GLY A 47 6.26 -13.43 -20.76
N ALA A 48 6.65 -13.34 -19.48
CA ALA A 48 7.55 -12.28 -18.98
C ALA A 48 8.98 -12.32 -19.55
N GLY A 49 9.34 -13.36 -20.30
CA GLY A 49 10.64 -13.48 -20.95
C GLY A 49 11.69 -14.27 -20.16
N LYS A 50 11.30 -15.33 -19.41
CA LYS A 50 12.22 -16.26 -18.72
C LYS A 50 13.42 -16.68 -19.54
N THR A 51 13.11 -17.31 -20.65
CA THR A 51 14.08 -17.88 -21.56
C THR A 51 14.98 -16.78 -22.10
N ARG A 52 14.44 -15.58 -22.31
CA ARG A 52 15.24 -14.41 -22.72
C ARG A 52 16.23 -14.02 -21.63
N LEU A 53 15.81 -13.96 -20.36
CA LEU A 53 16.69 -13.62 -19.24
C LEU A 53 17.86 -14.60 -19.13
N GLY A 54 17.58 -15.91 -19.14
CA GLY A 54 18.62 -16.93 -19.09
C GLY A 54 19.54 -16.90 -20.32
N ALA A 55 18.97 -16.71 -21.52
CA ALA A 55 19.74 -16.62 -22.75
C ALA A 55 20.64 -15.37 -22.82
N GLU A 56 20.17 -14.20 -22.36
CA GLU A 56 20.97 -12.97 -22.25
C GLU A 56 22.08 -13.12 -21.20
N TRP A 57 21.79 -13.81 -20.09
CA TRP A 57 22.79 -14.13 -19.07
C TRP A 57 23.88 -15.04 -19.66
N VAL A 58 23.54 -16.15 -20.31
CA VAL A 58 24.53 -17.04 -20.97
C VAL A 58 25.37 -16.25 -21.98
N ASN A 59 24.72 -15.45 -22.84
CA ASN A 59 25.42 -14.62 -23.82
C ASN A 59 26.37 -13.59 -23.16
N SER A 60 26.02 -13.06 -21.99
CA SER A 60 26.87 -12.15 -21.22
C SER A 60 28.04 -12.87 -20.56
N MET A 61 27.81 -14.08 -20.02
CA MET A 61 28.82 -14.92 -19.37
C MET A 61 29.92 -15.36 -20.34
N VAL A 62 29.56 -15.85 -21.53
CA VAL A 62 30.56 -16.26 -22.54
C VAL A 62 31.38 -15.08 -23.08
N ARG A 63 30.83 -13.86 -23.06
CA ARG A 63 31.50 -12.64 -23.53
C ARG A 63 32.27 -11.90 -22.43
N GLY A 64 31.96 -12.15 -21.16
CA GLY A 64 32.57 -11.46 -20.02
C GLY A 64 32.09 -10.04 -19.84
N PHE A 65 30.80 -9.79 -20.07
CA PHE A 65 30.21 -8.45 -19.99
C PHE A 65 29.72 -8.13 -18.57
N SER A 66 30.18 -6.98 -18.05
CA SER A 66 29.68 -6.37 -16.82
C SER A 66 28.21 -5.93 -17.00
N PRO A 67 27.35 -6.03 -15.98
CA PRO A 67 27.62 -6.42 -14.59
C PRO A 67 27.56 -7.93 -14.30
N PHE A 68 27.17 -8.75 -15.29
CA PHE A 68 26.89 -10.18 -15.07
C PHE A 68 28.16 -11.04 -14.95
N ALA A 69 29.22 -10.66 -15.66
CA ALA A 69 30.51 -11.31 -15.62
C ALA A 69 31.65 -10.28 -15.67
N THR A 70 32.76 -10.58 -15.00
CA THR A 70 34.00 -9.77 -15.04
C THR A 70 35.06 -10.37 -15.98
N ARG A 71 34.82 -11.59 -16.48
CA ARG A 71 35.66 -12.33 -17.43
C ARG A 71 34.81 -13.33 -18.23
N ARG A 72 35.35 -13.90 -19.31
CA ARG A 72 34.66 -14.92 -20.11
C ARG A 72 34.56 -16.25 -19.35
N HIS A 73 33.41 -16.89 -19.41
CA HIS A 73 33.14 -18.19 -18.80
C HIS A 73 32.93 -19.29 -19.85
N SER A 74 33.61 -20.43 -19.67
CA SER A 74 33.42 -21.64 -20.47
C SER A 74 34.08 -22.88 -19.83
N PRO A 75 33.50 -24.08 -19.93
CA PRO A 75 32.19 -24.37 -20.51
C PRO A 75 31.02 -24.06 -19.56
N ILE A 76 29.82 -23.88 -20.13
CA ILE A 76 28.57 -23.64 -19.39
C ILE A 76 27.69 -24.89 -19.47
N ALA A 77 27.02 -25.29 -18.40
CA ALA A 77 25.99 -26.34 -18.45
C ALA A 77 24.60 -25.73 -18.70
N LEU A 78 23.85 -26.29 -19.64
CA LEU A 78 22.43 -25.99 -19.88
C LEU A 78 21.63 -27.23 -19.49
N VAL A 79 20.83 -27.13 -18.44
CA VAL A 79 20.09 -28.26 -17.86
C VAL A 79 18.60 -27.99 -18.00
N GLY A 80 17.90 -28.90 -18.67
CA GLY A 80 16.45 -28.90 -18.79
C GLY A 80 15.89 -30.30 -18.53
N GLU A 81 14.57 -30.45 -18.63
CA GLU A 81 13.88 -31.73 -18.43
C GLU A 81 14.43 -32.78 -19.39
N THR A 82 14.22 -32.59 -20.70
CA THR A 82 14.81 -33.41 -21.75
C THR A 82 15.87 -32.66 -22.56
N LEU A 83 16.70 -33.41 -23.29
CA LEU A 83 17.64 -32.80 -24.26
C LEU A 83 16.91 -32.05 -25.39
N ALA A 84 15.68 -32.45 -25.71
CA ALA A 84 14.85 -31.78 -26.70
C ALA A 84 14.38 -30.42 -26.17
N ASP A 85 13.95 -30.33 -24.91
CA ASP A 85 13.52 -29.07 -24.29
C ASP A 85 14.65 -28.05 -24.22
N VAL A 86 15.86 -28.48 -23.85
CA VAL A 86 17.04 -27.60 -23.86
C VAL A 86 17.27 -27.03 -25.26
N ARG A 87 17.13 -27.86 -26.30
CA ARG A 87 17.29 -27.42 -27.68
C ARG A 87 16.18 -26.46 -28.11
N GLU A 88 14.92 -26.88 -27.98
CA GLU A 88 13.76 -26.16 -28.51
C GLU A 88 13.43 -24.90 -27.72
N VAL A 89 13.73 -24.86 -26.42
CA VAL A 89 13.44 -23.72 -25.56
C VAL A 89 14.69 -22.87 -25.35
N MET A 90 15.76 -23.44 -24.77
CA MET A 90 16.93 -22.67 -24.32
C MET A 90 17.82 -22.22 -25.49
N ILE A 91 17.93 -23.00 -26.57
CA ILE A 91 18.87 -22.72 -27.68
C ILE A 91 18.18 -22.10 -28.89
N GLU A 92 17.26 -22.83 -29.51
CA GLU A 92 16.64 -22.50 -30.80
C GLU A 92 15.28 -21.82 -30.68
N GLY A 93 14.70 -21.78 -29.47
CA GLY A 93 13.39 -21.18 -29.23
C GLY A 93 13.31 -19.69 -29.57
N PRO A 94 12.11 -19.08 -29.60
CA PRO A 94 11.92 -17.67 -29.95
C PRO A 94 12.75 -16.69 -29.09
N SER A 95 13.04 -17.08 -27.85
CA SER A 95 13.90 -16.35 -26.92
C SER A 95 15.19 -17.08 -26.56
N GLY A 96 15.52 -18.15 -27.29
CA GLY A 96 16.69 -19.00 -27.03
C GLY A 96 18.02 -18.35 -27.41
N ILE A 97 19.12 -18.84 -26.82
CA ILE A 97 20.48 -18.30 -26.91
C ILE A 97 20.90 -17.97 -28.34
N ALA A 98 20.64 -18.89 -29.29
CA ALA A 98 21.05 -18.72 -30.68
C ALA A 98 20.16 -17.72 -31.42
N THR A 99 18.86 -17.71 -31.13
CA THR A 99 17.88 -16.82 -31.77
C THR A 99 18.10 -15.37 -31.38
N ILE A 100 18.45 -15.13 -30.11
CA ILE A 100 18.59 -13.78 -29.59
C ILE A 100 19.98 -13.18 -29.77
N SER A 101 20.95 -14.00 -30.21
CA SER A 101 22.34 -13.60 -30.35
C SER A 101 22.50 -12.53 -31.43
N ARG A 102 23.05 -11.37 -31.06
CA ARG A 102 23.15 -10.19 -31.94
C ARG A 102 24.40 -10.20 -32.80
N HIS A 103 25.45 -10.89 -32.34
CA HIS A 103 26.72 -11.10 -33.02
C HIS A 103 27.28 -12.47 -32.60
N ASP A 104 27.99 -13.17 -33.49
CA ASP A 104 28.61 -14.48 -33.20
C ASP A 104 27.52 -15.46 -32.71
N ARG A 105 26.57 -15.74 -33.62
CA ARG A 105 25.47 -16.67 -33.35
C ARG A 105 26.08 -18.06 -33.17
N PRO A 106 25.92 -18.67 -31.99
CA PRO A 106 26.57 -19.94 -31.74
C PRO A 106 25.97 -21.06 -32.59
N ARG A 107 26.81 -22.02 -32.98
CA ARG A 107 26.39 -23.24 -33.67
C ARG A 107 26.06 -24.34 -32.67
N PHE A 108 24.90 -24.97 -32.83
CA PHE A 108 24.57 -26.17 -32.08
C PHE A 108 25.14 -27.40 -32.79
N GLU A 109 25.82 -28.28 -32.06
CA GLU A 109 26.41 -29.53 -32.52
C GLU A 109 25.68 -30.72 -31.86
N PRO A 110 24.60 -31.26 -32.46
CA PRO A 110 23.74 -32.26 -31.83
C PRO A 110 24.48 -33.54 -31.40
N SER A 111 25.38 -34.05 -32.26
CA SER A 111 26.16 -35.26 -32.00
C SER A 111 27.10 -35.14 -30.81
N ARG A 112 27.49 -33.91 -30.44
CA ARG A 112 28.37 -33.59 -29.32
C ARG A 112 27.63 -32.93 -28.16
N LYS A 113 26.30 -32.82 -28.24
CA LYS A 113 25.43 -32.22 -27.21
C LYS A 113 25.96 -30.87 -26.71
N ARG A 114 26.37 -29.99 -27.62
CA ARG A 114 26.99 -28.70 -27.25
C ARG A 114 26.67 -27.56 -28.21
N LEU A 115 26.70 -26.36 -27.68
CA LEU A 115 26.58 -25.07 -28.36
C LEU A 115 27.96 -24.39 -28.37
N VAL A 116 28.41 -23.89 -29.52
CA VAL A 116 29.78 -23.38 -29.72
C VAL A 116 29.75 -21.98 -30.34
N TRP A 117 30.47 -21.03 -29.73
CA TRP A 117 30.67 -19.66 -30.24
C TRP A 117 31.99 -19.57 -31.04
N ASP A 118 32.09 -18.60 -31.96
CA ASP A 118 33.32 -18.36 -32.74
C ASP A 118 34.50 -17.94 -31.84
N SER A 119 34.20 -17.36 -30.68
CA SER A 119 35.18 -17.10 -29.61
C SER A 119 35.82 -18.37 -29.01
N GLY A 120 35.30 -19.56 -29.31
CA GLY A 120 35.72 -20.83 -28.75
C GLY A 120 35.00 -21.20 -27.45
N ALA A 121 34.13 -20.33 -26.91
CA ALA A 121 33.29 -20.68 -25.77
C ALA A 121 32.31 -21.81 -26.13
N VAL A 122 32.04 -22.68 -25.17
CA VAL A 122 31.16 -23.85 -25.29
C VAL A 122 30.11 -23.85 -24.17
N ALA A 123 28.89 -24.25 -24.51
CA ALA A 123 27.89 -24.70 -23.53
C ALA A 123 27.47 -26.15 -23.84
N GLN A 124 27.44 -27.01 -22.84
CA GLN A 124 27.01 -28.42 -22.96
C GLN A 124 25.56 -28.55 -22.49
N ILE A 125 24.79 -29.44 -23.12
CA ILE A 125 23.39 -29.69 -22.74
C ILE A 125 23.26 -30.99 -21.95
N PHE A 126 22.41 -30.96 -20.92
CA PHE A 126 22.12 -32.07 -20.02
C PHE A 126 20.60 -32.18 -19.79
N SER A 127 20.15 -33.39 -19.48
CA SER A 127 18.75 -33.69 -19.16
C SER A 127 18.65 -34.10 -17.70
N SER A 128 17.62 -33.64 -17.00
CA SER A 128 17.36 -34.03 -15.60
C SER A 128 16.81 -35.46 -15.47
N GLU A 129 16.36 -36.08 -16.55
CA GLU A 129 15.97 -37.50 -16.58
C GLU A 129 17.18 -38.43 -16.43
N ASP A 130 18.38 -37.95 -16.78
CA ASP A 130 19.66 -38.65 -16.62
C ASP A 130 20.63 -37.81 -15.77
N PRO A 131 20.40 -37.71 -14.45
CA PRO A 131 21.22 -36.88 -13.57
C PRO A 131 22.67 -37.38 -13.48
N ASP A 132 22.91 -38.67 -13.72
CA ASP A 132 24.26 -39.24 -13.75
C ASP A 132 25.10 -38.68 -14.91
N SER A 133 24.49 -38.18 -15.99
CA SER A 133 25.18 -37.51 -17.10
C SER A 133 25.96 -36.26 -16.69
N LEU A 134 25.65 -35.65 -15.54
CA LEU A 134 26.38 -34.51 -14.98
C LEU A 134 27.68 -34.93 -14.27
N ARG A 135 27.91 -36.23 -14.03
CA ARG A 135 29.15 -36.72 -13.40
C ARG A 135 30.30 -36.75 -14.40
N GLY A 136 31.37 -36.01 -14.11
CA GLY A 136 32.62 -36.00 -14.90
C GLY A 136 32.86 -34.71 -15.70
N PRO A 137 31.87 -34.17 -16.43
CA PRO A 137 31.98 -32.85 -17.05
C PRO A 137 32.24 -31.75 -16.02
N GLN A 138 33.16 -30.84 -16.34
CA GLN A 138 33.44 -29.65 -15.54
C GLN A 138 32.93 -28.43 -16.27
N PHE A 139 32.15 -27.60 -15.60
CA PHE A 139 31.62 -26.34 -16.12
C PHE A 139 31.84 -25.23 -15.11
N GLN A 140 31.87 -23.98 -15.60
CA GLN A 140 32.08 -22.81 -14.76
C GLN A 140 30.74 -22.30 -14.19
N PRO A 141 29.70 -22.05 -15.02
CA PRO A 141 28.34 -21.90 -14.53
C PRO A 141 27.36 -22.93 -15.12
N ALA A 142 26.20 -23.07 -14.48
CA ALA A 142 25.06 -23.83 -14.98
C ALA A 142 23.81 -22.94 -15.08
N TRP A 143 23.00 -23.13 -16.13
CA TRP A 143 21.63 -22.63 -16.20
C TRP A 143 20.68 -23.82 -15.99
N CYS A 144 19.97 -23.82 -14.87
CA CYS A 144 18.88 -24.73 -14.55
C CYS A 144 17.53 -24.01 -14.65
N ASP A 145 16.43 -24.74 -14.85
CA ASP A 145 15.11 -24.13 -15.10
C ASP A 145 14.50 -23.46 -13.85
N GLU A 146 14.01 -24.25 -12.89
CA GLU A 146 13.28 -23.72 -11.73
C GLU A 146 13.66 -24.44 -10.41
N LEU A 147 13.67 -23.68 -9.30
CA LEU A 147 13.82 -24.19 -7.93
C LEU A 147 12.48 -24.01 -7.20
N GLY A 148 11.83 -25.11 -6.84
CA GLY A 148 10.55 -25.09 -6.12
C GLY A 148 9.91 -26.47 -6.05
N CYS A 149 8.79 -26.56 -5.33
CA CYS A 149 7.94 -27.74 -5.25
C CYS A 149 6.47 -27.32 -5.16
N PRO A 150 5.50 -28.21 -5.41
CA PRO A 150 4.09 -27.94 -5.13
C PRO A 150 3.86 -27.59 -3.65
N ALA A 151 2.90 -26.69 -3.38
CA ALA A 151 2.41 -26.39 -2.03
C ALA A 151 1.43 -27.47 -1.53
N VAL A 152 1.94 -28.69 -1.44
CA VAL A 152 1.20 -29.91 -1.09
C VAL A 152 1.96 -30.61 0.04
N ASP A 153 1.25 -31.30 0.92
CA ASP A 153 1.86 -32.17 1.92
C ASP A 153 2.97 -33.01 1.29
N LYS A 154 4.17 -32.99 1.87
CA LYS A 154 5.36 -33.68 1.35
C LYS A 154 5.72 -33.37 -0.11
N GLY A 155 5.37 -32.18 -0.62
CA GLY A 155 5.81 -31.66 -1.92
C GLY A 155 7.30 -31.87 -2.21
N PRO A 156 8.22 -31.63 -1.26
CA PRO A 156 9.66 -31.84 -1.46
C PRO A 156 10.07 -33.28 -1.80
N ASN A 157 9.25 -34.29 -1.50
CA ASN A 157 9.57 -35.68 -1.84
C ASN A 157 9.61 -35.91 -3.36
N GLN A 158 8.80 -35.18 -4.11
CA GLN A 158 8.75 -35.22 -5.58
C GLN A 158 8.46 -33.81 -6.11
N PRO A 159 9.47 -32.93 -6.18
CA PRO A 159 9.27 -31.51 -6.49
C PRO A 159 8.63 -31.21 -7.85
N ASN A 160 8.69 -32.16 -8.78
CA ASN A 160 8.09 -32.10 -10.12
C ASN A 160 6.60 -32.48 -10.15
N MET A 161 6.07 -33.21 -9.15
CA MET A 161 4.70 -33.73 -9.21
C MET A 161 3.65 -32.69 -8.80
N PHE A 162 3.07 -31.99 -9.78
CA PHE A 162 2.03 -30.98 -9.55
C PHE A 162 0.61 -31.55 -9.75
N PRO A 163 -0.27 -31.55 -8.72
CA PRO A 163 -1.67 -31.97 -8.86
C PRO A 163 -2.50 -30.87 -9.53
N ASP A 164 -2.25 -30.68 -10.83
CA ASP A 164 -2.93 -29.78 -11.76
C ASP A 164 -3.30 -30.57 -13.01
N ALA A 165 -4.59 -30.63 -13.34
CA ALA A 165 -5.10 -31.33 -14.52
C ALA A 165 -4.57 -30.75 -15.86
N LYS A 166 -3.93 -29.57 -15.84
CA LYS A 166 -3.24 -28.99 -17.00
C LYS A 166 -1.76 -29.38 -17.08
N SER A 167 -1.21 -30.02 -16.05
CA SER A 167 0.14 -30.56 -16.01
C SER A 167 0.20 -31.93 -16.67
N THR A 168 1.28 -32.21 -17.37
CA THR A 168 1.61 -33.56 -17.87
C THR A 168 1.98 -34.52 -16.74
N GLU A 169 2.37 -33.98 -15.58
CA GLU A 169 2.77 -34.71 -14.36
C GLU A 169 1.67 -34.68 -13.28
N ASP A 170 0.39 -34.65 -13.67
CA ASP A 170 -0.78 -34.58 -12.76
C ASP A 170 -0.83 -35.75 -11.76
N ALA A 171 -0.18 -35.56 -10.62
CA ALA A 171 -0.01 -36.57 -9.59
C ALA A 171 0.19 -35.93 -8.21
N THR A 172 0.05 -36.76 -7.18
CA THR A 172 0.31 -36.38 -5.79
C THR A 172 1.68 -36.91 -5.37
N PRO A 173 2.53 -36.13 -4.67
CA PRO A 173 3.84 -36.58 -4.22
C PRO A 173 3.77 -37.86 -3.37
N CYS A 174 4.85 -38.65 -3.40
CA CYS A 174 4.94 -39.90 -2.65
C CYS A 174 4.65 -39.70 -1.14
N PHE A 175 3.74 -40.54 -0.63
CA PHE A 175 3.26 -40.57 0.76
C PHE A 175 2.50 -39.32 1.23
N SER A 176 2.18 -38.40 0.32
CA SER A 176 1.38 -37.21 0.61
C SER A 176 -0.08 -37.55 0.87
N ASN A 177 -0.73 -36.81 1.77
CA ASN A 177 -2.18 -36.84 1.96
C ASN A 177 -2.95 -36.02 0.89
N GLY A 178 -2.24 -35.33 -0.02
CA GLY A 178 -2.79 -34.51 -1.11
C GLY A 178 -3.40 -33.16 -0.68
N GLY A 179 -3.34 -32.84 0.61
CA GLY A 179 -3.73 -31.55 1.16
C GLY A 179 -2.71 -30.44 0.86
N ARG A 180 -3.15 -29.19 0.91
CA ARG A 180 -2.27 -28.03 0.78
C ARG A 180 -1.26 -27.99 1.93
N SER A 181 -0.03 -27.61 1.64
CA SER A 181 1.00 -27.33 2.65
C SER A 181 1.86 -26.17 2.19
N ASP A 182 1.76 -25.04 2.89
CA ASP A 182 2.56 -23.85 2.59
C ASP A 182 3.96 -23.93 3.24
N ILE A 183 4.10 -24.72 4.32
CA ILE A 183 5.40 -24.98 4.95
C ILE A 183 6.32 -25.84 4.06
N ALA A 184 5.75 -26.73 3.24
CA ALA A 184 6.48 -27.61 2.34
C ALA A 184 7.43 -26.87 1.36
N PRO A 185 6.96 -25.94 0.49
CA PRO A 185 7.83 -25.17 -0.39
C PRO A 185 8.78 -24.26 0.38
N ARG A 186 8.37 -23.73 1.54
CA ARG A 186 9.25 -22.93 2.39
C ARG A 186 10.45 -23.74 2.90
N ARG A 187 10.23 -24.95 3.43
CA ARG A 187 11.31 -25.84 3.91
C ARG A 187 12.24 -26.28 2.80
N LEU A 188 11.72 -26.55 1.59
CA LEU A 188 12.56 -26.84 0.42
C LEU A 188 13.52 -25.68 0.11
N LEU A 189 13.00 -24.45 0.06
CA LEU A 189 13.80 -23.26 -0.24
C LEU A 189 14.81 -22.97 0.87
N GLU A 190 14.41 -23.07 2.14
CA GLU A 190 15.31 -22.95 3.30
C GLU A 190 16.43 -23.99 3.25
N ALA A 191 16.10 -25.26 2.99
CA ALA A 191 17.08 -26.33 2.89
C ALA A 191 18.11 -26.07 1.78
N HIS A 192 17.67 -25.62 0.60
CA HIS A 192 18.60 -25.26 -0.48
C HIS A 192 19.44 -24.03 -0.16
N ALA A 193 18.85 -22.99 0.43
CA ALA A 193 19.59 -21.79 0.83
C ALA A 193 20.72 -22.15 1.82
N LEU A 194 20.42 -22.97 2.82
CA LEU A 194 21.39 -23.42 3.82
C LEU A 194 22.43 -24.41 3.28
N HIS A 195 22.02 -25.35 2.42
CA HIS A 195 22.91 -26.40 1.93
C HIS A 195 24.06 -25.85 1.07
N TRP A 196 23.77 -24.84 0.25
CA TRP A 196 24.73 -24.30 -0.72
C TRP A 196 25.56 -23.14 -0.18
N ASP A 197 25.13 -22.48 0.91
CA ASP A 197 25.75 -21.27 1.43
C ASP A 197 26.89 -21.57 2.43
N PRO A 198 28.15 -21.20 2.14
CA PRO A 198 29.25 -21.38 3.08
C PRO A 198 29.13 -20.58 4.38
N ALA A 199 28.27 -19.56 4.43
CA ALA A 199 27.99 -18.80 5.64
C ALA A 199 26.98 -19.51 6.56
N ALA A 200 26.27 -20.53 6.07
CA ALA A 200 25.27 -21.25 6.85
C ALA A 200 25.93 -22.15 7.92
N ALA A 201 25.29 -22.21 9.10
CA ALA A 201 25.67 -23.14 10.14
C ALA A 201 25.43 -24.59 9.65
N GLY A 202 26.45 -25.45 9.75
CA GLY A 202 26.38 -26.84 9.29
C GLY A 202 26.70 -27.04 7.80
N PHE A 203 27.16 -26.01 7.09
CA PHE A 203 27.62 -26.14 5.71
C PHE A 203 28.70 -27.23 5.57
N GLN A 204 28.51 -28.11 4.59
CA GLN A 204 29.48 -29.17 4.27
C GLN A 204 30.25 -28.80 3.00
N GLU A 205 31.57 -28.68 3.10
CA GLU A 205 32.44 -28.31 1.99
C GLU A 205 32.32 -29.26 0.79
N THR A 206 32.01 -30.54 1.03
CA THR A 206 31.77 -31.54 -0.02
C THR A 206 30.48 -31.31 -0.80
N GLY A 207 29.52 -30.58 -0.25
CA GLY A 207 28.25 -30.25 -0.91
C GLY A 207 28.41 -29.19 -1.99
N ASN A 208 29.22 -28.15 -1.74
CA ASN A 208 29.48 -27.08 -2.72
C ASN A 208 30.99 -26.76 -2.83
N PRO A 209 31.83 -27.67 -3.31
CA PRO A 209 33.29 -27.54 -3.23
C PRO A 209 33.82 -26.37 -4.06
N ILE A 210 34.98 -25.85 -3.67
CA ILE A 210 35.75 -24.90 -4.49
C ILE A 210 36.37 -25.62 -5.68
N SER A 211 36.07 -25.14 -6.89
CA SER A 211 36.67 -25.67 -8.11
C SER A 211 38.17 -25.37 -8.17
N PRO A 212 39.04 -26.37 -8.40
CA PRO A 212 40.47 -26.15 -8.56
C PRO A 212 40.83 -25.41 -9.86
N ILE A 213 39.90 -25.32 -10.82
CA ILE A 213 40.14 -24.66 -12.12
C ILE A 213 40.03 -23.14 -11.99
N TYR A 214 39.06 -22.65 -11.23
CA TYR A 214 38.73 -21.23 -11.20
C TYR A 214 38.64 -20.61 -9.80
N GLY A 215 38.84 -21.39 -8.73
CA GLY A 215 38.91 -20.90 -7.36
C GLY A 215 37.60 -20.39 -6.78
N GLY A 216 36.46 -20.73 -7.39
CA GLY A 216 35.12 -20.39 -6.89
C GLY A 216 34.28 -21.64 -6.63
N ARG A 217 33.16 -21.49 -5.90
CA ARG A 217 32.21 -22.58 -5.65
C ARG A 217 31.45 -22.97 -6.91
N MET A 218 30.90 -24.19 -6.91
CA MET A 218 30.14 -24.74 -8.04
C MET A 218 28.75 -24.11 -8.19
N VAL A 219 28.08 -23.85 -7.06
CA VAL A 219 26.79 -23.15 -6.99
C VAL A 219 26.99 -21.79 -6.34
N ASP A 220 26.62 -20.71 -7.04
CA ASP A 220 26.59 -19.33 -6.52
C ASP A 220 25.18 -19.02 -6.00
N VAL A 221 24.96 -19.17 -4.69
CA VAL A 221 23.65 -19.00 -4.05
C VAL A 221 23.10 -17.59 -4.22
N ALA A 222 23.97 -16.58 -4.32
CA ALA A 222 23.56 -15.20 -4.56
C ALA A 222 22.93 -14.99 -5.95
N ARG A 223 22.99 -16.00 -6.82
CA ARG A 223 22.38 -16.04 -8.16
C ARG A 223 21.34 -17.14 -8.30
N SER A 224 20.79 -17.64 -7.18
CA SER A 224 19.60 -18.49 -7.18
C SER A 224 18.34 -17.63 -7.20
N TYR A 225 17.51 -17.81 -8.21
CA TYR A 225 16.28 -17.05 -8.38
C TYR A 225 15.07 -17.96 -8.17
N VAL A 226 14.23 -17.63 -7.20
CA VAL A 226 12.97 -18.35 -6.97
C VAL A 226 11.90 -17.75 -7.88
N TRP A 227 11.46 -18.52 -8.88
CA TRP A 227 10.61 -18.06 -9.98
C TRP A 227 9.17 -17.76 -9.55
N ALA A 228 8.65 -18.51 -8.59
CA ALA A 228 7.23 -18.63 -8.33
C ALA A 228 6.57 -17.41 -7.64
N TRP A 229 7.26 -16.26 -7.58
CA TRP A 229 6.72 -15.00 -7.09
C TRP A 229 6.16 -14.16 -8.25
N ASP A 230 4.84 -14.27 -8.48
CA ASP A 230 4.12 -13.60 -9.56
C ASP A 230 3.99 -12.08 -9.30
N ALA A 231 3.83 -11.29 -10.37
CA ALA A 231 3.52 -9.87 -10.28
C ALA A 231 2.07 -9.59 -9.78
N ARG A 232 1.18 -10.59 -9.87
CA ARG A 232 -0.21 -10.48 -9.43
C ARG A 232 -0.27 -10.25 -7.92
N PRO A 233 -0.97 -9.20 -7.45
CA PRO A 233 -1.02 -8.88 -6.02
C PRO A 233 -1.82 -9.95 -5.27
N TYR A 234 -1.34 -10.31 -4.08
CA TYR A 234 -2.10 -11.11 -3.11
C TYR A 234 -2.91 -10.17 -2.19
N PRO A 235 -4.15 -10.49 -1.78
CA PRO A 235 -4.89 -11.72 -2.07
C PRO A 235 -5.69 -11.65 -3.37
N ALA A 236 -5.55 -10.56 -4.15
CA ALA A 236 -6.28 -10.42 -5.41
C ALA A 236 -6.14 -11.72 -6.19
N PHE A 237 -4.93 -12.16 -6.54
CA PHE A 237 -4.64 -13.55 -6.94
C PHE A 237 -4.43 -14.39 -5.67
N PRO A 238 -5.19 -15.49 -5.49
CA PRO A 238 -6.02 -16.18 -6.50
C PRO A 238 -7.50 -15.76 -6.59
N LEU A 239 -8.01 -14.90 -5.72
CA LEU A 239 -9.45 -14.72 -5.48
C LEU A 239 -10.29 -14.19 -6.67
N GLN A 240 -9.81 -13.24 -7.46
CA GLN A 240 -10.47 -12.78 -8.71
C GLN A 240 -10.37 -13.79 -9.87
N SER A 241 -10.98 -14.96 -9.70
CA SER A 241 -10.99 -16.07 -10.66
C SER A 241 -11.58 -15.74 -12.04
N LYS A 242 -12.37 -14.66 -12.18
CA LYS A 242 -12.82 -14.15 -13.49
C LYS A 242 -11.72 -13.47 -14.29
N VAL A 243 -10.70 -12.94 -13.61
CA VAL A 243 -9.55 -12.27 -14.23
C VAL A 243 -8.47 -13.29 -14.56
N TRP A 244 -8.23 -14.29 -13.71
CA TRP A 244 -7.19 -15.30 -13.93
C TRP A 244 -7.73 -16.72 -14.06
N SER A 245 -7.47 -17.33 -15.21
CA SER A 245 -7.91 -18.69 -15.55
C SER A 245 -7.23 -19.84 -14.76
N ASP A 246 -6.19 -19.52 -13.99
CA ASP A 246 -5.34 -20.44 -13.24
C ASP A 246 -5.46 -20.26 -11.71
N SER A 247 -6.44 -19.50 -11.22
CA SER A 247 -6.67 -19.28 -9.78
C SER A 247 -6.74 -20.57 -8.95
N ALA A 248 -7.34 -21.63 -9.48
CA ALA A 248 -7.43 -22.91 -8.78
C ALA A 248 -6.05 -23.57 -8.58
N GLY A 249 -5.11 -23.33 -9.50
CA GLY A 249 -3.75 -23.86 -9.44
C GLY A 249 -2.90 -23.19 -8.35
N TRP A 250 -3.29 -22.04 -7.82
CA TRP A 250 -2.55 -21.40 -6.72
C TRP A 250 -2.48 -22.30 -5.50
N HIS A 251 -3.61 -22.88 -5.06
CA HIS A 251 -3.71 -23.61 -3.78
C HIS A 251 -2.72 -24.78 -3.62
N ARG A 252 -2.35 -25.46 -4.70
CA ARG A 252 -1.44 -26.63 -4.65
C ARG A 252 -0.25 -26.53 -5.63
N GLY A 253 -0.17 -25.45 -6.41
CA GLY A 253 0.98 -25.16 -7.26
C GLY A 253 2.16 -24.58 -6.49
N HIS A 254 3.24 -24.25 -7.20
CA HIS A 254 4.48 -23.72 -6.62
C HIS A 254 4.44 -22.21 -6.30
N TRP A 255 3.38 -21.49 -6.67
CA TRP A 255 3.24 -20.04 -6.48
C TRP A 255 3.55 -19.59 -5.03
N LEU A 256 4.22 -18.47 -4.86
CA LEU A 256 4.69 -18.00 -3.55
C LEU A 256 3.97 -16.74 -3.06
N ASN A 257 3.14 -16.12 -3.90
CA ASN A 257 2.32 -14.95 -3.58
C ASN A 257 1.47 -15.24 -2.33
N GLY A 258 1.61 -14.40 -1.31
CA GLY A 258 0.95 -14.56 -0.01
C GLY A 258 1.58 -15.60 0.92
N ARG A 259 2.26 -16.62 0.39
CA ARG A 259 2.84 -17.73 1.17
C ARG A 259 4.15 -17.37 1.88
N LEU A 260 5.12 -16.75 1.18
CA LEU A 260 6.41 -16.46 1.82
C LEU A 260 6.30 -15.45 2.96
N ASN A 261 5.28 -14.59 2.93
CA ASN A 261 5.04 -13.61 3.98
C ASN A 261 4.33 -14.22 5.20
N ALA A 262 3.82 -15.45 5.10
CA ALA A 262 3.16 -16.13 6.20
C ALA A 262 4.21 -16.59 7.22
N PRO A 263 4.11 -16.23 8.51
CA PRO A 263 5.01 -16.73 9.54
C PRO A 263 4.90 -18.26 9.65
N SER A 264 6.06 -18.92 9.73
CA SER A 264 6.10 -20.31 10.18
C SER A 264 5.74 -20.36 11.67
N LEU A 265 5.14 -21.46 12.10
CA LEU A 265 4.79 -21.63 13.51
C LEU A 265 6.06 -21.67 14.39
N SER A 266 7.15 -22.24 13.87
CA SER A 266 8.49 -22.23 14.51
C SER A 266 8.98 -20.81 14.80
N ASP A 267 8.94 -19.92 13.81
CA ASP A 267 9.41 -18.54 13.96
C ASP A 267 8.50 -17.76 14.92
N LEU A 268 7.18 -17.95 14.79
CA LEU A 268 6.20 -17.27 15.63
C LEU A 268 6.39 -17.61 17.12
N ILE A 269 6.66 -18.89 17.45
CA ILE A 269 6.93 -19.30 18.83
C ILE A 269 8.15 -18.57 19.38
N ASN A 270 9.26 -18.54 18.63
CA ASN A 270 10.49 -17.90 19.07
C ASN A 270 10.38 -16.37 19.14
N GLU A 271 9.59 -15.76 18.26
CA GLU A 271 9.30 -14.31 18.34
C GLU A 271 8.50 -13.99 19.60
N ILE A 272 7.45 -14.77 19.92
CA ILE A 272 6.67 -14.59 21.16
C ILE A 272 7.57 -14.75 22.39
N LEU A 273 8.49 -15.71 22.41
CA LEU A 273 9.45 -15.87 23.51
C LEU A 273 10.38 -14.66 23.62
N ALA A 274 10.91 -14.17 22.49
CA ALA A 274 11.79 -13.01 22.43
C ALA A 274 11.10 -11.72 22.93
N ASP A 275 9.85 -11.48 22.53
CA ASP A 275 9.02 -10.36 23.00
C ASP A 275 8.84 -10.36 24.52
N HIS A 276 8.89 -11.54 25.16
CA HIS A 276 8.80 -11.70 26.61
C HIS A 276 10.18 -11.81 27.30
N GLY A 277 11.28 -11.60 26.57
CA GLY A 277 12.64 -11.66 27.09
C GLY A 277 13.11 -13.07 27.47
N LEU A 278 12.50 -14.10 26.88
CA LEU A 278 12.87 -15.51 27.08
C LEU A 278 13.86 -16.00 26.01
N PRO A 279 14.73 -16.98 26.34
CA PRO A 279 15.62 -17.57 25.34
C PRO A 279 14.82 -18.32 24.27
N ALA A 280 15.39 -18.39 23.06
CA ALA A 280 14.81 -19.17 21.97
C ALA A 280 14.68 -20.65 22.35
N ALA A 281 13.58 -21.27 21.92
CA ALA A 281 13.32 -22.69 22.06
C ALA A 281 13.83 -23.46 20.82
N ASP A 282 14.07 -24.75 21.00
CA ASP A 282 14.21 -25.67 19.87
C ASP A 282 12.83 -25.92 19.25
N VAL A 283 12.68 -25.58 17.98
CA VAL A 283 11.43 -25.63 17.21
C VAL A 283 11.61 -26.45 15.93
N ALA A 284 12.66 -27.27 15.84
CA ALA A 284 12.96 -28.07 14.66
C ALA A 284 11.87 -29.10 14.34
N GLY A 285 11.14 -29.57 15.36
CA GLY A 285 10.00 -30.49 15.23
C GLY A 285 8.65 -29.79 15.04
N VAL A 286 8.63 -28.47 14.85
CA VAL A 286 7.39 -27.71 14.59
C VAL A 286 7.21 -27.51 13.09
N GLU A 287 6.06 -27.94 12.60
CA GLU A 287 5.61 -27.74 11.22
C GLU A 287 4.40 -26.78 11.23
N ASP A 288 3.87 -26.44 10.06
CA ASP A 288 2.78 -25.46 9.82
C ASP A 288 3.14 -23.97 9.80
N THR A 289 2.16 -23.21 9.29
CA THR A 289 2.18 -21.76 9.09
C THR A 289 0.85 -21.16 9.53
N VAL A 290 0.86 -19.89 9.92
CA VAL A 290 -0.36 -19.06 10.05
C VAL A 290 -0.25 -17.85 9.14
N SER A 291 -1.38 -17.23 8.76
CA SER A 291 -1.33 -15.99 7.96
C SER A 291 -1.10 -14.74 8.81
N GLY A 292 -1.22 -14.86 10.14
CA GLY A 292 -1.03 -13.79 11.12
C GLY A 292 -1.45 -14.24 12.51
N TYR A 293 -1.04 -13.50 13.54
CA TYR A 293 -1.38 -13.76 14.95
C TYR A 293 -1.46 -12.44 15.71
N VAL A 294 -2.50 -12.25 16.52
CA VAL A 294 -2.75 -10.99 17.22
C VAL A 294 -2.73 -11.20 18.73
N ILE A 295 -1.85 -10.48 19.42
CA ILE A 295 -1.82 -10.36 20.88
C ILE A 295 -2.34 -8.96 21.22
N ALA A 296 -3.64 -8.86 21.51
CA ALA A 296 -4.32 -7.57 21.68
C ALA A 296 -4.00 -6.90 23.02
N ASP A 297 -3.77 -7.70 24.06
CA ASP A 297 -3.59 -7.26 25.44
C ASP A 297 -2.24 -7.76 25.99
N PRO A 298 -1.61 -7.02 26.93
CA PRO A 298 -0.46 -7.52 27.67
C PRO A 298 -0.80 -8.86 28.32
N SER A 299 -0.05 -9.90 27.98
CA SER A 299 -0.28 -11.27 28.44
C SER A 299 1.04 -11.94 28.84
N SER A 300 0.96 -13.18 29.32
CA SER A 300 2.17 -13.98 29.57
C SER A 300 2.56 -14.76 28.31
N ALA A 301 3.84 -15.10 28.17
CA ALA A 301 4.32 -15.94 27.06
C ALA A 301 3.52 -17.26 26.96
N ARG A 302 3.17 -17.86 28.11
CA ARG A 302 2.31 -19.05 28.15
C ARG A 302 0.94 -18.78 27.52
N ALA A 303 0.26 -17.72 27.94
CA ALA A 303 -1.07 -17.39 27.42
C ALA A 303 -1.06 -17.10 25.91
N ALA A 304 0.01 -16.50 25.40
CA ALA A 304 0.21 -16.27 23.96
C ALA A 304 0.52 -17.57 23.19
N LEU A 305 1.23 -18.54 23.79
CA LEU A 305 1.60 -19.79 23.12
C LEU A 305 0.52 -20.87 23.22
N GLU A 306 -0.29 -20.87 24.27
CA GLU A 306 -1.26 -21.93 24.55
C GLU A 306 -2.29 -22.17 23.42
N PRO A 307 -2.85 -21.14 22.74
CA PRO A 307 -3.71 -21.36 21.58
C PRO A 307 -3.00 -22.04 20.41
N LEU A 308 -1.70 -21.79 20.23
CA LEU A 308 -0.89 -22.45 19.20
C LEU A 308 -0.65 -23.91 19.56
N ILE A 309 -0.25 -24.16 20.81
CA ILE A 309 0.01 -25.51 21.32
C ILE A 309 -1.24 -26.37 21.22
N ASP A 310 -2.38 -25.86 21.68
CA ASP A 310 -3.63 -26.60 21.69
C ASP A 310 -4.15 -26.85 20.28
N LEU A 311 -4.30 -25.83 19.43
CA LEU A 311 -4.91 -26.03 18.11
C LEU A 311 -4.03 -26.89 17.17
N PHE A 312 -2.71 -26.63 17.14
CA PHE A 312 -1.79 -27.35 16.25
C PHE A 312 -1.30 -28.68 16.82
N GLY A 313 -1.64 -29.02 18.07
CA GLY A 313 -1.24 -30.31 18.66
C GLY A 313 0.25 -30.41 18.94
N LEU A 314 0.83 -29.31 19.42
CA LEU A 314 2.23 -29.29 19.83
C LEU A 314 2.41 -29.86 21.24
N SER A 315 3.60 -30.34 21.52
CA SER A 315 4.10 -30.58 22.87
C SER A 315 5.20 -29.56 23.18
N ALA A 316 5.19 -29.03 24.40
CA ALA A 316 6.22 -28.14 24.92
C ALA A 316 6.86 -28.82 26.14
N CYS A 317 8.16 -29.13 26.06
CA CYS A 317 8.89 -29.75 27.15
C CYS A 317 10.20 -29.01 27.45
N GLN A 318 10.68 -29.15 28.69
CA GLN A 318 11.98 -28.61 29.10
C GLN A 318 13.02 -29.72 29.00
N VAL A 319 14.11 -29.46 28.28
CA VAL A 319 15.29 -30.33 28.20
C VAL A 319 16.54 -29.59 28.71
N PRO A 320 17.67 -30.28 28.96
CA PRO A 320 18.95 -29.62 29.16
C PRO A 320 19.29 -28.74 27.95
N GLY A 321 19.25 -27.42 28.11
CA GLY A 321 19.53 -26.46 27.04
C GLY A 321 18.37 -25.51 26.70
N GLY A 322 17.13 -25.80 27.11
CA GLY A 322 16.00 -24.90 26.87
C GLY A 322 14.66 -25.61 26.74
N LEU A 323 13.67 -24.88 26.24
CA LEU A 323 12.38 -25.43 25.85
C LEU A 323 12.50 -26.07 24.46
N VAL A 324 11.78 -27.17 24.25
CA VAL A 324 11.59 -27.81 22.95
C VAL A 324 10.10 -27.83 22.62
N PHE A 325 9.76 -27.38 21.42
CA PHE A 325 8.43 -27.52 20.84
C PHE A 325 8.50 -28.50 19.68
N GLN A 326 7.54 -29.42 19.63
CA GLN A 326 7.45 -30.39 18.55
C GLN A 326 6.03 -30.89 18.33
N GLN A 327 5.75 -31.40 17.14
CA GLN A 327 4.47 -32.04 16.82
C GLN A 327 4.28 -33.31 17.65
N ALA A 328 3.28 -33.34 18.55
CA ALA A 328 3.17 -34.41 19.55
C ALA A 328 2.99 -35.81 18.91
N ALA A 329 2.24 -35.90 17.82
CA ALA A 329 1.92 -37.16 17.15
C ALA A 329 2.92 -37.57 16.04
N ALA A 330 3.90 -36.72 15.71
CA ALA A 330 4.84 -36.96 14.60
C ALA A 330 6.22 -37.46 15.05
N SER A 331 6.41 -37.76 16.34
CA SER A 331 7.68 -38.30 16.82
C SER A 331 8.04 -39.60 16.10
N GLN A 332 9.22 -39.63 15.48
CA GLN A 332 9.78 -40.83 14.87
C GLN A 332 10.40 -41.78 15.90
N GLU A 333 10.52 -41.35 17.15
CA GLU A 333 11.07 -42.18 18.21
C GLU A 333 10.19 -43.40 18.47
N ALA A 334 10.82 -44.55 18.70
CA ALA A 334 10.11 -45.74 19.13
C ALA A 334 9.63 -45.55 20.57
N ALA A 335 8.37 -45.89 20.85
CA ALA A 335 7.87 -45.85 22.22
C ALA A 335 8.63 -46.87 23.09
N VAL A 336 9.09 -46.43 24.25
CA VAL A 336 9.85 -47.25 25.19
C VAL A 336 8.89 -48.16 25.95
N GLU A 337 9.10 -49.48 25.86
CA GLU A 337 8.28 -50.43 26.59
C GLU A 337 8.73 -50.52 28.06
N LEU A 338 7.78 -50.31 28.98
CA LEU A 338 7.99 -50.29 30.42
C LEU A 338 7.38 -51.54 31.06
N ILE A 339 8.22 -52.53 31.30
CA ILE A 339 7.83 -53.83 31.88
C ILE A 339 8.05 -53.84 33.40
N GLU A 340 9.09 -53.15 33.88
CA GLU A 340 9.41 -53.02 35.30
C GLU A 340 8.88 -51.70 35.85
N LEU A 341 7.95 -51.78 36.79
CA LEU A 341 7.34 -50.65 37.47
C LEU A 341 7.62 -50.73 38.97
N ALA A 342 7.73 -49.59 39.63
CA ALA A 342 7.85 -49.53 41.08
C ALA A 342 6.48 -49.57 41.74
N PHE A 343 6.41 -50.23 42.89
CA PHE A 343 5.25 -50.19 43.78
C PHE A 343 5.58 -49.29 44.97
N ASP A 344 4.79 -48.24 45.17
CA ASP A 344 5.03 -47.24 46.22
C ASP A 344 4.39 -47.61 47.57
N GLY A 345 3.70 -48.75 47.65
CA GLY A 345 3.08 -49.26 48.88
C GLY A 345 1.71 -48.66 49.19
N GLU A 346 1.30 -47.59 48.51
CA GLU A 346 0.05 -46.88 48.77
C GLU A 346 -0.95 -46.99 47.61
N SER A 347 -0.46 -47.06 46.36
CA SER A 347 -1.26 -46.96 45.14
C SER A 347 -1.25 -48.25 44.32
N ALA A 348 -2.20 -48.39 43.39
CA ALA A 348 -2.10 -49.44 42.37
C ALA A 348 -0.81 -49.26 41.53
N VAL A 349 -0.21 -50.36 41.06
CA VAL A 349 1.02 -50.33 40.24
C VAL A 349 0.84 -49.48 38.97
N VAL A 350 -0.35 -49.55 38.37
CA VAL A 350 -0.80 -48.67 37.30
C VAL A 350 -2.23 -48.25 37.62
N GLU A 351 -2.48 -46.95 37.58
CA GLU A 351 -3.81 -46.36 37.63
C GLU A 351 -4.17 -45.85 36.24
N THR A 352 -5.34 -46.26 35.73
CA THR A 352 -5.87 -45.82 34.44
C THR A 352 -7.13 -45.01 34.67
N VAL A 353 -7.12 -43.75 34.26
CA VAL A 353 -8.29 -42.87 34.27
C VAL A 353 -8.77 -42.69 32.83
N ARG A 354 -10.06 -42.93 32.58
CA ARG A 354 -10.66 -42.76 31.26
C ARG A 354 -11.82 -41.79 31.32
N THR A 355 -11.77 -40.73 30.53
CA THR A 355 -12.87 -39.79 30.36
C THR A 355 -14.06 -40.48 29.68
N PRO A 356 -15.28 -40.41 30.25
CA PRO A 356 -16.48 -40.98 29.64
C PRO A 356 -16.82 -40.34 28.28
N ASP A 357 -17.37 -41.13 27.37
CA ASP A 357 -17.67 -40.67 26.00
C ASP A 357 -18.69 -39.51 25.95
N HIS A 358 -19.54 -39.33 26.97
CA HIS A 358 -20.50 -38.20 27.03
C HIS A 358 -19.85 -36.88 27.49
N ASP A 359 -18.66 -36.94 28.08
CA ASP A 359 -17.89 -35.75 28.45
C ASP A 359 -17.03 -35.22 27.30
N LEU A 360 -16.77 -36.04 26.29
CA LEU A 360 -16.00 -35.68 25.10
C LEU A 360 -16.88 -34.91 24.09
N PRO A 361 -16.32 -33.95 23.36
CA PRO A 361 -17.07 -33.16 22.38
C PRO A 361 -17.43 -34.00 21.14
N ALA A 362 -18.68 -33.91 20.68
CA ALA A 362 -19.11 -34.41 19.38
C ALA A 362 -18.79 -33.44 18.23
N GLU A 363 -18.65 -32.15 18.55
CA GLU A 363 -18.33 -31.09 17.59
C GLU A 363 -17.24 -30.15 18.15
N ALA A 364 -16.30 -29.78 17.29
CA ALA A 364 -15.32 -28.72 17.53
C ALA A 364 -15.59 -27.56 16.57
N LEU A 365 -15.70 -26.35 17.13
CA LEU A 365 -15.86 -25.10 16.39
C LEU A 365 -14.64 -24.22 16.64
N VAL A 366 -13.91 -23.86 15.59
CA VAL A 366 -12.75 -22.96 15.67
C VAL A 366 -13.14 -21.62 15.07
N SER A 367 -13.05 -20.53 15.84
CA SER A 367 -13.17 -19.16 15.34
C SER A 367 -11.79 -18.56 15.09
N PHE A 368 -11.62 -17.84 13.98
CA PHE A 368 -10.36 -17.26 13.50
C PHE A 368 -10.66 -16.05 12.61
N GLY A 369 -9.65 -15.25 12.23
CA GLY A 369 -9.82 -14.23 11.19
C GLY A 369 -9.43 -14.76 9.80
N ASP A 370 -10.22 -14.44 8.78
CA ASP A 370 -10.00 -14.94 7.42
C ASP A 370 -9.24 -13.90 6.56
N PRO A 371 -7.96 -14.14 6.22
CA PRO A 371 -7.17 -13.19 5.42
C PRO A 371 -7.71 -13.01 3.99
N ALA A 372 -8.50 -13.95 3.48
CA ALA A 372 -9.11 -13.85 2.15
C ALA A 372 -10.41 -13.04 2.13
N ASN A 373 -11.00 -12.76 3.31
CA ASN A 373 -12.25 -12.01 3.47
C ASN A 373 -12.04 -10.76 4.34
N ASP A 374 -11.09 -9.90 3.94
CA ASP A 374 -10.74 -8.65 4.64
C ASP A 374 -10.51 -8.82 6.16
N TYR A 375 -9.93 -9.96 6.56
CA TYR A 375 -9.63 -10.31 7.96
C TYR A 375 -10.86 -10.37 8.87
N GLN A 376 -12.06 -10.51 8.31
CA GLN A 376 -13.29 -10.70 9.09
C GLN A 376 -13.26 -12.03 9.86
N SER A 377 -13.94 -12.05 11.01
CA SER A 377 -14.09 -13.28 11.80
C SER A 377 -14.87 -14.34 11.01
N ALA A 378 -14.31 -15.54 10.97
CA ALA A 378 -14.90 -16.74 10.37
C ALA A 378 -14.85 -17.89 11.38
N SER A 379 -15.57 -18.97 11.08
CA SER A 379 -15.51 -20.20 11.87
C SER A 379 -15.52 -21.44 11.00
N ALA A 380 -14.83 -22.48 11.46
CA ALA A 380 -14.78 -23.79 10.86
C ALA A 380 -15.26 -24.82 11.88
N ARG A 381 -16.04 -25.79 11.40
CA ARG A 381 -16.63 -26.85 12.24
C ARG A 381 -16.17 -28.22 11.79
N SER A 382 -15.90 -29.09 12.76
CA SER A 382 -15.68 -30.51 12.54
C SER A 382 -16.54 -31.33 13.50
N THR A 383 -17.22 -32.34 12.97
CA THR A 383 -18.16 -33.19 13.71
C THR A 383 -17.73 -34.64 13.65
N ARG A 384 -17.77 -35.33 14.79
CA ARG A 384 -17.54 -36.77 14.87
C ARG A 384 -18.84 -37.54 14.63
N VAL A 385 -18.94 -38.21 13.48
CA VAL A 385 -20.14 -38.98 13.06
C VAL A 385 -20.53 -40.10 14.04
N ALA A 386 -19.57 -40.66 14.78
CA ALA A 386 -19.79 -41.79 15.70
C ALA A 386 -20.10 -41.38 17.15
N ALA A 387 -20.23 -40.09 17.47
CA ALA A 387 -20.55 -39.65 18.82
C ALA A 387 -22.06 -39.77 19.10
N SER A 388 -22.43 -40.31 20.26
CA SER A 388 -23.82 -40.41 20.71
C SER A 388 -24.33 -39.16 21.44
N ASN A 389 -23.47 -38.15 21.62
CA ASN A 389 -23.76 -36.90 22.33
C ASN A 389 -23.82 -35.71 21.35
N SER A 390 -24.28 -34.54 21.84
CA SER A 390 -24.35 -33.29 21.08
C SER A 390 -23.49 -32.17 21.69
N ARG A 391 -22.43 -32.53 22.44
CA ARG A 391 -21.58 -31.56 23.13
C ARG A 391 -20.67 -30.86 22.12
N GLN A 392 -20.70 -29.53 22.14
CA GLN A 392 -19.86 -28.68 21.31
C GLN A 392 -18.71 -28.10 22.15
N HIS A 393 -17.52 -28.02 21.57
CA HIS A 393 -16.38 -27.30 22.12
C HIS A 393 -15.97 -26.17 21.17
N THR A 394 -15.80 -24.96 21.71
CA THR A 394 -15.47 -23.77 20.93
C THR A 394 -14.06 -23.30 21.26
N ILE A 395 -13.20 -23.22 20.24
CA ILE A 395 -11.83 -22.72 20.31
C ILE A 395 -11.81 -21.33 19.68
N SER A 396 -11.46 -20.33 20.47
CA SER A 396 -11.25 -18.96 19.96
C SER A 396 -9.78 -18.75 19.65
N PHE A 397 -9.41 -18.87 18.38
CA PHE A 397 -8.03 -18.76 17.93
C PHE A 397 -7.71 -17.32 17.52
N PRO A 398 -6.76 -16.63 18.17
CA PRO A 398 -6.44 -15.23 17.89
C PRO A 398 -5.52 -15.05 16.67
N GLY A 399 -5.50 -16.02 15.76
CA GLY A 399 -4.72 -16.00 14.53
C GLY A 399 -5.56 -16.02 13.25
N MET A 400 -4.87 -15.78 12.14
CA MET A 400 -5.45 -15.73 10.81
C MET A 400 -5.20 -17.05 10.08
N LEU A 401 -6.28 -17.71 9.66
CA LEU A 401 -6.26 -19.02 9.00
C LEU A 401 -7.13 -19.01 7.75
N GLU A 402 -6.78 -19.85 6.77
CA GLU A 402 -7.72 -20.16 5.70
C GLU A 402 -8.82 -21.11 6.24
N PRO A 403 -10.10 -20.97 5.82
CA PRO A 403 -11.16 -21.89 6.23
C PRO A 403 -10.84 -23.39 6.05
N GLY A 404 -10.14 -23.76 4.97
CA GLY A 404 -9.70 -25.13 4.73
C GLY A 404 -8.66 -25.63 5.76
N GLN A 405 -7.78 -24.73 6.23
CA GLN A 405 -6.77 -25.03 7.24
C GLN A 405 -7.44 -25.20 8.61
N ALA A 406 -8.31 -24.26 8.98
CA ALA A 406 -9.04 -24.30 10.24
C ALA A 406 -9.92 -25.55 10.34
N SER A 407 -10.53 -26.00 9.23
CA SER A 407 -11.31 -27.25 9.19
C SER A 407 -10.43 -28.49 9.42
N ALA A 408 -9.24 -28.54 8.80
CA ALA A 408 -8.30 -29.64 9.00
C ALA A 408 -7.79 -29.69 10.45
N LEU A 409 -7.42 -28.53 11.02
CA LEU A 409 -7.00 -28.41 12.42
C LEU A 409 -8.12 -28.79 13.39
N ALA A 410 -9.37 -28.42 13.12
CA ALA A 410 -10.53 -28.83 13.93
C ALA A 410 -10.76 -30.34 13.88
N GLU A 411 -10.57 -30.97 12.71
CA GLU A 411 -10.65 -32.43 12.56
C GLU A 411 -9.54 -33.15 13.34
N ASP A 412 -8.31 -32.65 13.28
CA ASP A 412 -7.21 -33.24 14.03
C ASP A 412 -7.33 -32.99 15.53
N TRP A 413 -7.83 -31.83 15.94
CA TRP A 413 -8.13 -31.54 17.34
C TRP A 413 -9.19 -32.50 17.89
N ILE A 414 -10.34 -32.68 17.21
CA ILE A 414 -11.38 -33.60 17.70
C ILE A 414 -10.89 -35.06 17.69
N ARG A 415 -10.09 -35.46 16.68
CA ARG A 415 -9.48 -36.80 16.63
C ARG A 415 -8.56 -37.02 17.83
N ARG A 416 -7.70 -36.05 18.12
CA ARG A 416 -6.74 -36.05 19.22
C ARG A 416 -7.44 -36.05 20.58
N THR A 417 -8.38 -35.14 20.85
CA THR A 417 -9.13 -35.08 22.11
C THR A 417 -9.81 -36.40 22.46
N TRP A 418 -10.33 -37.13 21.45
CA TRP A 418 -10.92 -38.46 21.66
C TRP A 418 -9.89 -39.57 21.90
N GLN A 419 -8.68 -39.43 21.35
CA GLN A 419 -7.59 -40.38 21.57
C GLN A 419 -6.91 -40.14 22.93
N GLU A 420 -6.87 -38.89 23.41
CA GLU A 420 -6.21 -38.49 24.66
C GLU A 420 -7.05 -38.77 25.92
N ARG A 421 -8.22 -39.43 25.77
CA ARG A 421 -9.18 -39.65 26.86
C ARG A 421 -8.69 -40.61 27.95
N GLU A 422 -7.65 -41.40 27.70
CA GLU A 422 -7.04 -42.29 28.69
C GLU A 422 -5.75 -41.69 29.24
N GLN A 423 -5.66 -41.60 30.56
CA GLN A 423 -4.47 -41.16 31.29
C GLN A 423 -4.00 -42.29 32.20
N LEU A 424 -2.68 -42.49 32.25
CA LEU A 424 -2.00 -43.42 33.15
C LEU A 424 -1.22 -42.66 34.22
N SER A 425 -1.25 -43.21 35.43
CA SER A 425 -0.33 -42.87 36.52
C SER A 425 0.37 -44.14 36.99
N PHE A 426 1.69 -44.13 37.05
CA PHE A 426 2.50 -45.28 37.50
C PHE A 426 3.83 -44.79 38.10
N ALA A 427 4.53 -45.66 38.82
CA ALA A 427 5.84 -45.33 39.39
C ALA A 427 6.97 -46.13 38.72
N LEU A 428 8.15 -45.52 38.62
CA LEU A 428 9.39 -46.15 38.13
C LEU A 428 10.46 -46.17 39.22
N ALA A 429 11.26 -47.23 39.24
CA ALA A 429 12.46 -47.30 40.07
C ALA A 429 13.57 -46.42 39.46
N GLU A 430 14.34 -45.74 40.31
CA GLU A 430 15.59 -45.13 39.86
C GLU A 430 16.58 -46.26 39.47
N PRO A 431 17.24 -46.19 38.29
CA PRO A 431 17.73 -44.95 37.67
C PRO A 431 17.17 -44.64 36.25
N ARG A 432 15.87 -44.84 35.96
CA ARG A 432 15.26 -44.57 34.61
C ARG A 432 15.19 -43.08 34.20
N ALA A 433 16.30 -42.35 34.30
CA ALA A 433 16.48 -40.94 33.92
C ALA A 433 16.18 -40.65 32.44
N ASP A 434 16.17 -41.69 31.59
CA ASP A 434 15.82 -41.64 30.17
C ASP A 434 14.36 -41.26 29.92
N ILE A 435 13.45 -41.53 30.87
CA ILE A 435 12.05 -41.14 30.75
C ILE A 435 11.86 -39.71 31.27
N VAL A 436 11.44 -38.81 30.38
CA VAL A 436 11.21 -37.39 30.64
C VAL A 436 9.85 -36.95 30.08
N PRO A 437 9.29 -35.79 30.50
CA PRO A 437 8.13 -35.23 29.81
C PRO A 437 8.41 -35.08 28.30
N GLY A 438 7.49 -35.57 27.47
CA GLY A 438 7.68 -35.68 26.02
C GLY A 438 8.08 -37.08 25.52
N SER A 439 8.56 -37.98 26.39
CA SER A 439 8.86 -39.37 26.00
C SER A 439 7.59 -40.15 25.64
N LEU A 440 7.69 -41.02 24.63
CA LEU A 440 6.65 -42.00 24.28
C LEU A 440 6.93 -43.33 24.99
N VAL A 441 5.91 -43.88 25.65
CA VAL A 441 6.01 -45.14 26.40
C VAL A 441 4.87 -46.10 26.07
N LYS A 442 5.14 -47.40 26.21
CA LYS A 442 4.13 -48.46 26.24
C LYS A 442 4.17 -49.11 27.61
N VAL A 443 3.00 -49.26 28.24
CA VAL A 443 2.89 -49.83 29.59
C VAL A 443 2.01 -51.09 29.52
N PRO A 444 2.56 -52.28 29.22
CA PRO A 444 1.77 -53.51 29.09
C PRO A 444 0.94 -53.83 30.33
N ALA A 445 1.41 -53.46 31.52
CA ALA A 445 0.70 -53.64 32.79
C ALA A 445 -0.64 -52.88 32.87
N SER A 446 -0.86 -51.87 32.01
CA SER A 446 -2.15 -51.16 31.89
C SER A 446 -3.24 -51.99 31.20
N GLY A 447 -2.86 -53.09 30.53
CA GLY A 447 -3.76 -53.87 29.67
C GLY A 447 -4.05 -53.24 28.30
N SER A 448 -3.46 -52.07 28.00
CA SER A 448 -3.59 -51.37 26.71
C SER A 448 -2.33 -51.57 25.86
N SER A 449 -2.52 -51.73 24.55
CA SER A 449 -1.42 -51.74 23.56
C SER A 449 -1.11 -50.34 22.99
N ALA A 450 -1.79 -49.30 23.49
CA ALA A 450 -1.62 -47.94 23.04
C ALA A 450 -0.26 -47.35 23.47
N GLU A 451 0.16 -46.32 22.75
CA GLU A 451 1.28 -45.48 23.14
C GLU A 451 0.78 -44.34 24.05
N PHE A 452 1.61 -43.95 25.00
CA PHE A 452 1.32 -42.89 25.94
C PHE A 452 2.46 -41.85 25.91
N LEU A 453 2.09 -40.58 25.83
CA LEU A 453 3.01 -39.45 25.95
C LEU A 453 3.15 -39.07 27.42
N VAL A 454 4.37 -39.08 27.94
CA VAL A 454 4.65 -38.64 29.31
C VAL A 454 4.42 -37.14 29.44
N THR A 455 3.53 -36.73 30.34
CA THR A 455 3.13 -35.32 30.54
C THR A 455 3.70 -34.73 31.83
N GLY A 456 4.00 -35.56 32.82
CA GLY A 456 4.52 -35.11 34.10
C GLY A 456 5.34 -36.17 34.81
N ILE A 457 6.31 -35.71 35.60
CA ILE A 457 7.13 -36.55 36.46
C ILE A 457 7.27 -35.84 37.80
N GLU A 458 6.91 -36.51 38.88
CA GLU A 458 7.18 -36.09 40.24
C GLU A 458 8.34 -36.94 40.80
N GLN A 459 9.40 -36.27 41.25
CA GLN A 459 10.58 -36.93 41.84
C GLN A 459 10.43 -37.04 43.36
N GLY A 460 10.50 -38.27 43.86
CA GLY A 460 10.48 -38.60 45.29
C GLY A 460 11.26 -39.89 45.56
N LEU A 461 10.80 -40.71 46.51
CA LEU A 461 11.38 -42.05 46.77
C LEU A 461 11.28 -42.99 45.56
N VAL A 462 10.24 -42.80 44.74
CA VAL A 462 10.06 -43.38 43.42
C VAL A 462 9.73 -42.26 42.45
N ARG A 463 9.93 -42.47 41.15
CA ARG A 463 9.54 -41.48 40.13
C ARG A 463 8.10 -41.75 39.70
N LYS A 464 7.17 -40.91 40.14
CA LYS A 464 5.76 -40.98 39.71
C LYS A 464 5.64 -40.32 38.35
N VAL A 465 5.08 -41.04 37.39
CA VAL A 465 4.95 -40.64 35.99
C VAL A 465 3.46 -40.56 35.65
N THR A 466 3.06 -39.43 35.07
CA THR A 466 1.76 -39.26 34.43
C THR A 466 1.93 -39.24 32.93
N ALA A 467 1.09 -39.99 32.22
CA ALA A 467 1.14 -40.09 30.77
C ALA A 467 -0.27 -40.12 30.19
N ARG A 468 -0.46 -39.52 29.02
CA ARG A 468 -1.75 -39.52 28.30
C ARG A 468 -1.67 -40.33 27.03
N GLN A 469 -2.74 -41.01 26.67
CA GLN A 469 -2.82 -41.79 25.45
C GLN A 469 -2.56 -40.90 24.23
N ILE A 470 -1.85 -41.43 23.25
CA ILE A 470 -1.59 -40.77 21.97
C ILE A 470 -1.69 -41.80 20.85
N ALA A 471 -2.11 -41.36 19.66
CA ALA A 471 -2.03 -42.18 18.46
C ALA A 471 -1.28 -41.43 17.36
N ARG A 472 -0.43 -42.15 16.63
CA ARG A 472 0.21 -41.64 15.43
C ARG A 472 -0.81 -41.69 14.30
N ALA A 473 -1.18 -40.53 13.77
CA ALA A 473 -2.08 -40.41 12.65
C ALA A 473 -1.52 -39.40 11.66
N ALA A 474 -1.77 -39.65 10.37
CA ALA A 474 -1.53 -38.61 9.36
C ALA A 474 -2.46 -37.42 9.64
N PRO A 475 -1.97 -36.18 9.48
CA PRO A 475 -2.81 -34.99 9.66
C PRO A 475 -3.94 -34.97 8.64
N ALA A 476 -5.06 -34.37 9.02
CA ALA A 476 -6.18 -34.13 8.13
C ALA A 476 -5.72 -33.26 6.96
N PRO A 477 -6.11 -33.57 5.71
CA PRO A 477 -5.68 -32.79 4.58
C PRO A 477 -6.30 -31.39 4.62
N TRP A 478 -5.47 -30.34 4.56
CA TRP A 478 -5.92 -28.98 4.29
C TRP A 478 -6.54 -28.92 2.89
N ARG A 479 -7.88 -28.90 2.85
CA ARG A 479 -8.65 -28.82 1.61
C ARG A 479 -9.01 -27.37 1.33
N SER A 480 -8.22 -26.73 0.48
CA SER A 480 -8.50 -25.35 0.08
C SER A 480 -9.63 -25.26 -0.95
N SER A 481 -10.38 -24.18 -0.85
CA SER A 481 -11.27 -23.70 -1.90
C SER A 481 -11.17 -22.18 -1.97
N ASN A 482 -11.34 -21.61 -3.16
CA ASN A 482 -11.48 -20.16 -3.27
C ASN A 482 -12.79 -19.76 -2.58
N PRO A 483 -12.79 -18.82 -1.62
CA PRO A 483 -14.02 -18.25 -1.12
C PRO A 483 -14.79 -17.65 -2.31
N GLY A 484 -16.10 -17.87 -2.36
CA GLY A 484 -16.96 -17.30 -3.41
C GLY A 484 -17.12 -15.77 -3.34
N VAL A 485 -16.34 -15.11 -2.49
CA VAL A 485 -16.35 -13.66 -2.25
C VAL A 485 -15.15 -13.07 -2.99
N GLU A 486 -15.41 -12.23 -3.99
CA GLU A 486 -14.35 -11.49 -4.67
C GLU A 486 -13.87 -10.33 -3.77
N PRO A 487 -12.56 -10.21 -3.47
CA PRO A 487 -12.05 -9.12 -2.68
C PRO A 487 -12.34 -7.81 -3.40
N SER A 488 -12.80 -6.82 -2.63
CA SER A 488 -12.99 -5.47 -3.16
C SER A 488 -11.64 -4.97 -3.69
N THR A 489 -11.62 -4.41 -4.90
CA THR A 489 -10.39 -3.92 -5.50
C THR A 489 -9.82 -2.79 -4.64
N SER A 490 -8.68 -3.02 -4.00
CA SER A 490 -7.91 -1.98 -3.33
C SER A 490 -7.28 -1.08 -4.39
N ILE A 491 -8.04 -0.08 -4.82
CA ILE A 491 -7.52 0.94 -5.73
C ILE A 491 -6.45 1.72 -4.97
N VAL A 492 -5.19 1.58 -5.37
CA VAL A 492 -4.11 2.48 -4.93
C VAL A 492 -4.46 3.87 -5.45
N VAL A 493 -4.82 4.77 -4.54
CA VAL A 493 -5.21 6.14 -4.88
C VAL A 493 -4.08 7.10 -4.57
N GLY A 494 -3.85 8.06 -5.46
CA GLY A 494 -2.85 9.11 -5.28
C GLY A 494 -3.27 10.15 -4.24
N GLN A 495 -2.58 11.29 -4.22
CA GLN A 495 -3.03 12.44 -3.42
C GLN A 495 -4.16 13.18 -4.14
N PRO A 496 -5.20 13.65 -3.42
CA PRO A 496 -6.21 14.50 -4.02
C PRO A 496 -5.62 15.86 -4.40
N HIS A 497 -6.18 16.48 -5.44
CA HIS A 497 -5.90 17.87 -5.75
C HIS A 497 -6.97 18.73 -5.07
N ALA A 498 -6.56 19.50 -4.07
CA ALA A 498 -7.42 20.37 -3.28
C ALA A 498 -7.02 21.83 -3.49
N VAL A 499 -8.02 22.69 -3.66
CA VAL A 499 -7.86 24.14 -3.83
C VAL A 499 -8.71 24.84 -2.80
N PHE A 500 -8.10 25.72 -2.00
CA PHE A 500 -8.78 26.53 -0.99
C PHE A 500 -9.15 27.89 -1.56
N LEU A 501 -10.35 28.36 -1.22
CA LEU A 501 -10.93 29.60 -1.72
C LEU A 501 -11.37 30.50 -0.57
N ASP A 502 -10.70 31.64 -0.38
CA ASP A 502 -11.18 32.72 0.48
C ASP A 502 -12.15 33.61 -0.33
N LEU A 503 -13.42 33.22 -0.32
CA LEU A 503 -14.47 33.85 -1.13
C LEU A 503 -15.09 35.06 -0.42
N PRO A 504 -15.68 36.02 -1.17
CA PRO A 504 -16.51 37.08 -0.59
C PRO A 504 -17.74 36.50 0.12
N MET A 505 -18.48 37.35 0.84
CA MET A 505 -19.76 36.95 1.41
C MET A 505 -20.73 36.61 0.29
N MET A 506 -21.13 35.33 0.20
CA MET A 506 -22.09 34.83 -0.80
C MET A 506 -23.29 34.19 -0.09
N GLY A 507 -24.48 34.76 -0.31
CA GLY A 507 -25.72 34.27 0.27
C GLY A 507 -25.78 34.38 1.80
N ALA A 508 -26.72 33.65 2.41
CA ALA A 508 -26.91 33.61 3.85
C ALA A 508 -25.94 32.59 4.51
N GLY A 509 -25.40 32.92 5.68
CA GLY A 509 -24.49 32.05 6.43
C GLY A 509 -23.49 32.83 7.30
N SER A 510 -22.54 32.13 7.90
CA SER A 510 -21.46 32.77 8.65
C SER A 510 -20.30 33.12 7.71
N SER A 511 -19.55 34.18 8.00
CA SER A 511 -18.44 34.62 7.14
C SER A 511 -17.32 33.59 6.99
N GLN A 512 -17.02 32.82 8.05
CA GLN A 512 -16.00 31.77 8.01
C GLN A 512 -16.37 30.62 7.07
N ASP A 513 -17.66 30.40 6.79
CA ASP A 513 -18.13 29.35 5.88
C ASP A 513 -17.79 29.66 4.40
N GLN A 514 -17.39 30.90 4.11
CA GLN A 514 -16.93 31.32 2.79
C GLN A 514 -15.45 31.01 2.54
N PHE A 515 -14.71 30.58 3.58
CA PHE A 515 -13.47 29.87 3.34
C PHE A 515 -13.80 28.44 2.91
N ARG A 516 -13.84 28.25 1.59
CA ARG A 516 -14.32 27.03 0.93
C ARG A 516 -13.18 26.20 0.39
N ILE A 517 -13.48 24.95 0.08
CA ILE A 517 -12.56 24.04 -0.56
C ILE A 517 -13.23 23.35 -1.74
N ALA A 518 -12.47 23.21 -2.82
CA ALA A 518 -12.83 22.40 -3.96
C ALA A 518 -11.82 21.25 -4.05
N VAL A 519 -12.30 20.01 -4.16
CA VAL A 519 -11.42 18.84 -4.20
C VAL A 519 -11.75 17.94 -5.39
N ARG A 520 -10.70 17.43 -6.04
CA ARG A 520 -10.80 16.36 -7.02
C ARG A 520 -9.85 15.21 -6.70
N HIS A 521 -10.26 14.01 -7.11
CA HIS A 521 -9.48 12.80 -6.95
C HIS A 521 -9.93 11.74 -7.96
N VAL A 522 -9.00 10.95 -8.49
CA VAL A 522 -9.30 9.91 -9.49
C VAL A 522 -8.68 8.57 -9.05
N PRO A 523 -9.49 7.52 -8.85
CA PRO A 523 -10.96 7.53 -8.76
C PRO A 523 -11.48 8.34 -7.56
N TRP A 524 -12.71 8.85 -7.68
CA TRP A 524 -13.33 9.64 -6.61
C TRP A 524 -13.60 8.80 -5.37
N ARG A 525 -13.26 9.38 -4.21
CA ARG A 525 -13.68 8.93 -2.87
C ARG A 525 -14.05 10.17 -2.07
N SER A 526 -14.94 10.03 -1.10
CA SER A 526 -15.18 11.11 -0.13
C SER A 526 -13.89 11.47 0.59
N GLN A 527 -13.65 12.75 0.82
CA GLN A 527 -12.41 13.26 1.40
C GLN A 527 -12.67 13.80 2.81
N ALA A 528 -11.74 13.59 3.74
CA ALA A 528 -11.71 14.18 5.06
C ALA A 528 -10.76 15.39 5.08
N LEU A 529 -11.15 16.42 5.84
CA LEU A 529 -10.40 17.66 6.02
C LEU A 529 -9.91 17.74 7.44
N PHE A 530 -8.59 17.88 7.61
CA PHE A 530 -7.97 18.08 8.91
C PHE A 530 -7.21 19.40 8.94
N ALA A 531 -7.20 20.07 10.09
CA ALA A 531 -6.40 21.30 10.27
C ALA A 531 -5.68 21.32 11.62
N SER A 532 -4.50 21.95 11.63
CA SER A 532 -3.69 22.23 12.82
C SER A 532 -2.93 23.56 12.67
N PRO A 533 -2.67 24.29 13.77
CA PRO A 533 -1.71 25.40 13.76
C PRO A 533 -0.24 24.97 13.58
N GLU A 534 0.07 23.69 13.78
CA GLU A 534 1.42 23.11 13.67
C GLU A 534 1.43 21.91 12.70
N ASP A 535 2.56 21.23 12.55
CA ASP A 535 2.69 20.01 11.71
C ASP A 535 2.25 18.72 12.45
N THR A 536 1.72 18.86 13.66
CA THR A 536 1.16 17.77 14.49
C THR A 536 -0.18 18.19 15.10
N GLY A 537 -0.92 17.28 15.77
CA GLY A 537 -2.16 17.65 16.47
C GLY A 537 -3.36 17.96 15.56
N PHE A 538 -3.42 17.37 14.37
CA PHE A 538 -4.49 17.59 13.40
C PHE A 538 -5.87 17.16 13.91
N MET A 539 -6.85 18.06 13.80
CA MET A 539 -8.25 17.81 14.14
C MET A 539 -9.13 17.78 12.90
N LEU A 540 -10.12 16.88 12.88
CA LEU A 540 -11.11 16.78 11.80
C LEU A 540 -11.98 18.05 11.76
N ARG A 541 -12.04 18.70 10.60
CA ARG A 541 -12.81 19.92 10.35
C ARG A 541 -14.06 19.70 9.50
N GLY A 542 -14.05 18.69 8.64
CA GLY A 542 -15.18 18.39 7.77
C GLY A 542 -14.87 17.31 6.75
N SER A 543 -15.76 17.17 5.77
CA SER A 543 -15.60 16.24 4.67
C SER A 543 -16.18 16.78 3.37
N VAL A 544 -15.65 16.28 2.24
CA VAL A 544 -16.09 16.60 0.89
C VAL A 544 -16.65 15.33 0.26
N GLY A 545 -17.97 15.30 0.05
CA GLY A 545 -18.68 14.11 -0.47
C GLY A 545 -18.76 14.05 -2.00
N ARG A 546 -18.59 15.17 -2.70
CA ARG A 546 -18.68 15.28 -4.17
C ARG A 546 -17.42 15.91 -4.75
N ARG A 547 -17.00 15.42 -5.91
CA ARG A 547 -15.89 15.99 -6.69
C ARG A 547 -16.31 17.36 -7.19
N ALA A 548 -15.44 18.36 -7.08
CA ALA A 548 -15.65 19.66 -7.69
C ALA A 548 -15.13 19.69 -9.13
N ASP A 549 -15.84 20.41 -10.00
CA ASP A 549 -15.40 20.69 -11.37
C ASP A 549 -14.48 21.91 -11.35
N MET A 550 -13.23 21.70 -11.72
CA MET A 550 -12.16 22.69 -11.64
C MET A 550 -11.12 22.46 -12.73
N GLY A 551 -10.28 23.47 -12.96
CA GLY A 551 -9.33 23.48 -14.05
C GLY A 551 -8.38 24.67 -14.00
N ARG A 552 -7.82 25.02 -15.15
CA ARG A 552 -6.90 26.15 -15.30
C ARG A 552 -7.22 26.98 -16.54
N LEU A 553 -6.93 28.27 -16.45
CA LEU A 553 -7.00 29.16 -17.61
C LEU A 553 -5.96 28.77 -18.67
N THR A 554 -6.40 28.66 -19.93
CA THR A 554 -5.51 28.46 -21.08
C THR A 554 -5.19 29.77 -21.80
N ALA A 555 -5.94 30.84 -21.49
CA ALA A 555 -5.67 32.21 -21.92
C ALA A 555 -5.82 33.18 -20.74
N ALA A 556 -5.03 34.25 -20.73
CA ALA A 556 -5.14 35.26 -19.67
C ALA A 556 -6.51 35.95 -19.71
N LEU A 557 -7.13 36.12 -18.53
CA LEU A 557 -8.35 36.88 -18.38
C LEU A 557 -8.01 38.32 -18.05
N LEU A 558 -8.19 39.21 -19.03
CA LEU A 558 -7.85 40.62 -18.87
C LEU A 558 -8.80 41.33 -17.88
N PRO A 559 -8.40 42.52 -17.38
CA PRO A 559 -9.29 43.36 -16.59
C PRO A 559 -10.63 43.62 -17.29
N GLY A 560 -11.72 43.50 -16.54
CA GLY A 560 -13.09 43.49 -17.08
C GLY A 560 -14.00 44.60 -16.57
N VAL A 561 -15.20 44.64 -17.13
CA VAL A 561 -16.28 45.57 -16.73
C VAL A 561 -17.13 44.96 -15.62
N GLN A 562 -17.66 45.80 -14.74
CA GLN A 562 -18.56 45.40 -13.65
C GLN A 562 -19.97 45.97 -13.86
N GLY A 563 -20.98 45.35 -13.26
CA GLY A 563 -22.37 45.84 -13.26
C GLY A 563 -23.09 45.77 -14.62
N ARG A 564 -22.48 45.16 -15.63
CA ARG A 564 -23.06 44.89 -16.95
C ARG A 564 -22.54 43.59 -17.52
N LEU A 565 -23.25 43.03 -18.49
CA LEU A 565 -22.79 41.86 -19.22
C LEU A 565 -21.59 42.21 -20.11
N ASP A 566 -20.51 41.45 -19.97
CA ASP A 566 -19.37 41.48 -20.87
C ASP A 566 -19.60 40.50 -22.02
N GLN A 567 -19.90 41.06 -23.20
CA GLN A 567 -20.11 40.31 -24.43
C GLN A 567 -18.83 40.21 -25.29
N THR A 568 -17.77 40.90 -24.88
CA THR A 568 -16.55 41.06 -25.68
C THR A 568 -15.44 40.11 -25.22
N THR A 569 -15.37 39.86 -23.92
CA THR A 569 -14.36 38.97 -23.33
C THR A 569 -14.90 37.55 -23.20
N ALA A 570 -14.04 36.57 -23.41
CA ALA A 570 -14.32 35.18 -23.13
C ALA A 570 -13.30 34.62 -22.14
N LEU A 571 -13.75 33.76 -21.24
CA LEU A 571 -12.89 32.96 -20.37
C LEU A 571 -12.62 31.64 -21.08
N ILE A 572 -11.34 31.28 -21.25
CA ILE A 572 -10.95 30.00 -21.85
C ILE A 572 -10.22 29.18 -20.79
N ALA A 573 -10.80 28.04 -20.41
CA ALA A 573 -10.27 27.17 -19.37
C ALA A 573 -10.27 25.71 -19.81
N GLU A 574 -9.24 25.00 -19.43
CA GLU A 574 -9.19 23.54 -19.49
C GLU A 574 -9.67 23.00 -18.14
N LEU A 575 -10.79 22.29 -18.12
CA LEU A 575 -11.28 21.56 -16.96
C LEU A 575 -10.61 20.19 -16.89
N TYR A 576 -10.23 19.77 -15.68
CA TYR A 576 -9.63 18.44 -15.52
C TYR A 576 -10.64 17.33 -15.83
N GLU A 577 -11.90 17.53 -15.44
CA GLU A 577 -13.08 16.70 -15.67
C GLU A 577 -14.33 17.59 -15.47
N GLY A 578 -15.47 17.21 -16.05
CA GLY A 578 -16.76 17.90 -15.87
C GLY A 578 -17.26 18.60 -17.13
N ASP A 579 -18.58 18.79 -17.18
CA ASP A 579 -19.29 19.42 -18.30
C ASP A 579 -19.93 20.72 -17.85
N LEU A 580 -19.89 21.74 -18.71
CA LEU A 580 -20.53 23.03 -18.45
C LEU A 580 -21.76 23.19 -19.34
N ALA A 581 -22.81 23.80 -18.79
CA ALA A 581 -24.08 24.00 -19.49
C ALA A 581 -24.40 25.48 -19.72
N ASN A 582 -25.07 25.74 -20.84
CA ASN A 582 -25.67 27.04 -21.11
C ASN A 582 -26.83 27.30 -20.15
N VAL A 583 -27.03 28.56 -19.78
CA VAL A 583 -28.20 29.00 -19.00
C VAL A 583 -28.88 30.17 -19.69
N SER A 584 -30.18 30.32 -19.46
CA SER A 584 -30.89 31.51 -19.92
C SER A 584 -30.42 32.76 -19.17
N ARG A 585 -30.57 33.95 -19.78
CA ARG A 585 -30.26 35.23 -19.12
C ARG A 585 -30.97 35.38 -17.77
N LEU A 586 -32.21 34.91 -17.66
CA LEU A 586 -32.98 35.01 -16.42
C LEU A 586 -32.38 34.11 -15.33
N GLN A 587 -31.96 32.89 -15.67
CA GLN A 587 -31.28 31.98 -14.73
C GLN A 587 -29.92 32.55 -14.31
N LEU A 588 -29.16 33.12 -15.25
CA LEU A 588 -27.90 33.82 -14.96
C LEU A 588 -28.12 34.93 -13.93
N LEU A 589 -29.09 35.83 -14.17
CA LEU A 589 -29.41 36.92 -13.25
C LEU A 589 -29.97 36.44 -11.90
N ASN A 590 -30.48 35.21 -11.84
CA ASN A 590 -30.93 34.56 -10.62
C ASN A 590 -29.83 33.69 -9.95
N GLY A 591 -28.56 33.87 -10.33
CA GLY A 591 -27.42 33.25 -9.67
C GLY A 591 -26.97 31.90 -10.23
N ALA A 592 -27.29 31.55 -11.47
CA ALA A 592 -26.75 30.35 -12.10
C ALA A 592 -25.30 30.53 -12.61
N ASN A 593 -24.57 29.43 -12.79
CA ASN A 593 -23.25 29.38 -13.44
C ASN A 593 -22.16 30.25 -12.80
N TYR A 594 -22.02 30.24 -11.47
CA TYR A 594 -20.89 30.89 -10.81
C TYR A 594 -19.57 30.13 -11.07
N VAL A 595 -18.51 30.89 -11.35
CA VAL A 595 -17.14 30.42 -11.46
C VAL A 595 -16.23 31.35 -10.65
N ALA A 596 -15.28 30.77 -9.92
CA ALA A 596 -14.21 31.48 -9.27
C ALA A 596 -12.91 31.36 -10.07
N VAL A 597 -12.22 32.48 -10.28
CA VAL A 597 -10.92 32.53 -10.97
C VAL A 597 -9.90 33.20 -10.08
N ARG A 598 -8.72 32.59 -9.93
CA ARG A 598 -7.64 33.17 -9.15
C ARG A 598 -7.00 34.33 -9.90
N SER A 599 -7.14 35.55 -9.38
CA SER A 599 -6.56 36.75 -10.00
C SER A 599 -5.04 36.81 -9.82
N ALA A 600 -4.38 37.66 -10.60
CA ALA A 600 -2.95 37.94 -10.49
C ALA A 600 -2.56 38.55 -9.12
N ALA A 601 -3.52 39.13 -8.40
CA ALA A 601 -3.32 39.62 -7.04
C ALA A 601 -3.49 38.51 -5.97
N GLY A 602 -3.79 37.27 -6.36
CA GLY A 602 -4.02 36.12 -5.48
C GLY A 602 -5.44 36.00 -4.95
N ALA A 603 -6.26 37.05 -5.03
CA ALA A 603 -7.67 37.04 -4.65
C ALA A 603 -8.55 36.30 -5.67
N TRP A 604 -9.66 35.72 -5.23
CA TRP A 604 -10.64 35.08 -6.10
C TRP A 604 -11.60 36.09 -6.69
N GLU A 605 -11.68 36.13 -8.01
CA GLU A 605 -12.78 36.77 -8.70
C GLU A 605 -13.95 35.80 -8.84
N VAL A 606 -15.15 36.25 -8.49
CA VAL A 606 -16.38 35.51 -8.78
C VAL A 606 -17.05 36.14 -9.99
N LEU A 607 -17.36 35.30 -10.99
CA LEU A 607 -18.07 35.70 -12.19
C LEU A 607 -19.12 34.64 -12.58
N GLN A 608 -20.00 35.00 -13.50
CA GLN A 608 -20.97 34.07 -14.09
C GLN A 608 -20.89 34.06 -15.61
N PHE A 609 -21.39 33.01 -16.25
CA PHE A 609 -21.40 32.87 -17.71
C PHE A 609 -22.74 32.33 -18.23
N GLU A 610 -23.19 32.87 -19.36
CA GLU A 610 -24.43 32.43 -20.02
C GLU A 610 -24.18 31.27 -20.99
N VAL A 611 -23.07 31.35 -21.74
CA VAL A 611 -22.74 30.42 -22.83
C VAL A 611 -21.45 29.69 -22.49
N ALA A 612 -21.51 28.36 -22.51
CA ALA A 612 -20.39 27.44 -22.44
C ALA A 612 -20.29 26.65 -23.75
N GLU A 613 -19.11 26.69 -24.36
CA GLU A 613 -18.81 25.99 -25.61
C GLU A 613 -17.53 25.19 -25.44
N GLU A 614 -17.60 23.86 -25.59
CA GLU A 614 -16.42 23.01 -25.61
C GLU A 614 -15.73 23.13 -26.98
N THR A 615 -14.52 23.67 -27.00
CA THR A 615 -13.76 23.97 -28.22
C THR A 615 -12.75 22.88 -28.58
N ALA A 616 -12.36 22.07 -27.60
CA ALA A 616 -11.59 20.84 -27.70
C ALA A 616 -11.89 20.00 -26.44
N PRO A 617 -11.62 18.69 -26.41
CA PRO A 617 -11.90 17.85 -25.24
C PRO A 617 -11.36 18.48 -23.94
N GLY A 618 -12.27 18.80 -23.01
CA GLY A 618 -11.97 19.45 -21.72
C GLY A 618 -11.67 20.95 -21.78
N VAL A 619 -11.60 21.58 -22.97
CA VAL A 619 -11.28 23.00 -23.14
C VAL A 619 -12.54 23.80 -23.47
N TRP A 620 -12.97 24.61 -22.51
CA TRP A 620 -14.22 25.36 -22.54
C TRP A 620 -13.99 26.85 -22.78
N ARG A 621 -14.80 27.43 -23.67
CA ARG A 621 -14.90 28.87 -23.90
C ARG A 621 -16.22 29.38 -23.32
N LEU A 622 -16.12 30.23 -22.30
CA LEU A 622 -17.25 30.84 -21.60
C LEU A 622 -17.45 32.27 -22.07
N ARG A 623 -18.68 32.64 -22.44
CA ARG A 623 -19.03 33.95 -23.01
C ARG A 623 -20.23 34.56 -22.29
N ASN A 624 -20.50 35.84 -22.59
CA ASN A 624 -21.58 36.63 -21.98
C ASN A 624 -21.43 36.66 -20.45
N LEU A 625 -20.30 37.21 -20.00
CA LEU A 625 -19.85 37.10 -18.61
C LEU A 625 -20.46 38.20 -17.74
N LEU A 626 -20.86 37.87 -16.50
CA LEU A 626 -21.09 38.84 -15.43
C LEU A 626 -19.93 38.80 -14.47
N ARG A 627 -19.09 39.85 -14.46
CA ARG A 627 -17.83 39.87 -13.72
C ARG A 627 -17.88 40.68 -12.44
N GLY A 628 -16.94 40.39 -11.53
CA GLY A 628 -16.81 41.08 -10.24
C GLY A 628 -17.99 40.89 -9.30
N GLN A 629 -18.67 39.73 -9.38
CA GLN A 629 -19.82 39.42 -8.52
C GLN A 629 -19.42 39.45 -7.04
N PHE A 630 -20.38 39.78 -6.18
CA PHE A 630 -20.20 39.92 -4.73
C PHE A 630 -19.06 40.87 -4.33
N GLY A 631 -18.78 41.87 -5.18
CA GLY A 631 -17.76 42.88 -4.89
C GLY A 631 -16.32 42.43 -5.09
N THR A 632 -16.08 41.45 -5.96
CA THR A 632 -14.72 40.99 -6.36
C THR A 632 -14.05 41.87 -7.41
N GLY A 633 -14.37 43.17 -7.40
CA GLY A 633 -13.96 44.10 -8.44
C GLY A 633 -12.46 44.42 -8.48
N ASP A 634 -11.79 44.34 -7.34
CA ASP A 634 -10.33 44.40 -7.23
C ASP A 634 -9.65 43.20 -7.91
N ALA A 635 -10.20 41.99 -7.75
CA ALA A 635 -9.74 40.80 -8.45
C ALA A 635 -9.99 40.89 -9.96
N THR A 636 -11.17 41.40 -10.37
CA THR A 636 -11.48 41.72 -11.77
C THR A 636 -10.46 42.72 -12.35
N ALA A 637 -10.11 43.77 -11.60
CA ALA A 637 -9.17 44.80 -12.06
C ALA A 637 -7.73 44.29 -12.18
N ALA A 638 -7.34 43.32 -11.35
CA ALA A 638 -6.03 42.66 -11.44
C ALA A 638 -5.91 41.73 -12.66
N GLY A 639 -7.04 41.20 -13.16
CA GLY A 639 -7.05 40.15 -14.18
C GLY A 639 -6.47 38.82 -13.67
N ALA A 640 -6.36 37.82 -14.54
CA ALA A 640 -5.79 36.52 -14.21
C ALA A 640 -4.84 36.04 -15.33
N ALA A 641 -3.73 35.42 -14.93
CA ALA A 641 -2.72 34.90 -15.85
C ALA A 641 -3.12 33.53 -16.43
N ILE A 642 -2.45 33.14 -17.52
CA ILE A 642 -2.51 31.76 -18.03
C ILE A 642 -2.07 30.80 -16.91
N GLY A 643 -2.77 29.68 -16.76
CA GLY A 643 -2.51 28.68 -15.73
C GLY A 643 -3.16 28.96 -14.38
N ALA A 644 -3.85 30.10 -14.22
CA ALA A 644 -4.59 30.40 -12.99
C ALA A 644 -5.72 29.40 -12.75
N ASP A 645 -5.95 29.06 -11.48
CA ASP A 645 -6.98 28.11 -11.07
C ASP A 645 -8.38 28.65 -11.38
N VAL A 646 -9.24 27.76 -11.89
CA VAL A 646 -10.66 28.01 -12.19
C VAL A 646 -11.48 26.95 -11.46
N VAL A 647 -12.49 27.38 -10.71
CA VAL A 647 -13.37 26.48 -9.93
C VAL A 647 -14.82 26.81 -10.22
N VAL A 648 -15.62 25.83 -10.63
CA VAL A 648 -17.07 26.00 -10.76
C VAL A 648 -17.68 25.99 -9.36
N LEU A 649 -18.45 27.02 -9.02
CA LEU A 649 -19.04 27.15 -7.69
C LEU A 649 -20.43 26.52 -7.67
N ASP A 650 -20.49 25.27 -7.22
CA ASP A 650 -21.71 24.49 -7.08
C ASP A 650 -21.78 23.77 -5.71
N SER A 651 -22.64 22.76 -5.59
CA SER A 651 -22.78 21.97 -4.35
C SER A 651 -21.54 21.17 -3.93
N ALA A 652 -20.55 20.98 -4.81
CA ALA A 652 -19.31 20.28 -4.50
C ALA A 652 -18.26 21.17 -3.83
N VAL A 653 -18.41 22.50 -3.91
CA VAL A 653 -17.51 23.48 -3.25
C VAL A 653 -18.08 23.84 -1.88
N VAL A 654 -17.57 23.17 -0.85
CA VAL A 654 -18.11 23.20 0.52
C VAL A 654 -17.24 24.07 1.45
N PRO A 655 -17.77 24.55 2.59
CA PRO A 655 -16.97 25.17 3.64
C PRO A 655 -15.84 24.25 4.10
N ALA A 656 -14.62 24.78 4.27
CA ALA A 656 -13.47 24.00 4.72
C ALA A 656 -13.52 23.64 6.22
N GLY A 657 -14.41 24.27 6.99
CA GLY A 657 -14.54 24.07 8.45
C GLY A 657 -13.62 24.98 9.28
N LEU A 658 -13.33 26.19 8.78
CA LEU A 658 -12.60 27.22 9.50
C LEU A 658 -13.43 27.74 10.69
N LEU A 659 -12.83 27.88 11.88
CA LEU A 659 -13.51 28.48 13.03
C LEU A 659 -13.47 30.01 12.97
N ALA A 660 -14.46 30.66 13.58
CA ALA A 660 -14.58 32.12 13.56
C ALA A 660 -13.32 32.85 14.09
N GLY A 661 -12.67 32.32 15.13
CA GLY A 661 -11.44 32.89 15.70
C GLY A 661 -10.16 32.59 14.91
N GLU A 662 -10.22 31.73 13.90
CA GLU A 662 -9.07 31.33 13.08
C GLU A 662 -8.94 32.19 11.80
N ALA A 663 -9.89 33.09 11.55
CA ALA A 663 -9.93 33.93 10.36
C ALA A 663 -8.64 34.74 10.20
N GLY A 664 -7.93 34.47 9.11
CA GLY A 664 -6.68 35.14 8.75
C GLY A 664 -5.44 34.71 9.51
N LEU A 665 -5.50 33.59 10.25
CA LEU A 665 -4.33 32.85 10.72
C LEU A 665 -3.84 31.88 9.64
N VAL A 666 -2.55 31.59 9.66
CA VAL A 666 -1.97 30.53 8.82
C VAL A 666 -2.25 29.19 9.49
N LEU A 667 -2.90 28.27 8.77
CA LEU A 667 -3.19 26.92 9.25
C LEU A 667 -2.62 25.88 8.27
N ASN A 668 -2.16 24.76 8.84
CA ASN A 668 -1.76 23.58 8.08
C ASN A 668 -2.99 22.69 7.89
N TRP A 669 -3.28 22.33 6.65
CA TRP A 669 -4.40 21.50 6.25
C TRP A 669 -3.91 20.18 5.67
N ARG A 670 -4.61 19.08 6.01
CA ARG A 670 -4.46 17.80 5.34
C ARG A 670 -5.78 17.32 4.75
N VAL A 671 -5.73 16.89 3.50
CA VAL A 671 -6.90 16.44 2.74
C VAL A 671 -6.59 15.07 2.14
N GLY A 672 -7.43 14.08 2.45
CA GLY A 672 -7.26 12.71 1.96
C GLY A 672 -8.53 11.88 2.11
N PRO A 673 -8.54 10.62 1.65
CA PRO A 673 -9.72 9.78 1.65
C PRO A 673 -10.31 9.59 3.06
N LEU A 674 -11.64 9.69 3.18
CA LEU A 674 -12.36 9.43 4.41
C LEU A 674 -12.14 7.96 4.84
N GLY A 675 -11.73 7.76 6.09
CA GLY A 675 -11.40 6.44 6.64
C GLY A 675 -10.02 5.89 6.22
N GLY A 676 -9.23 6.66 5.45
CA GLY A 676 -7.85 6.32 5.15
C GLY A 676 -6.93 6.55 6.35
N ASP A 677 -5.84 5.78 6.43
CA ASP A 677 -4.77 6.01 7.40
C ASP A 677 -4.16 7.41 7.17
N PHE A 678 -4.19 8.23 8.22
CA PHE A 678 -3.69 9.61 8.23
C PHE A 678 -2.18 9.71 7.92
N SER A 679 -1.43 8.64 8.17
CA SER A 679 0.01 8.54 7.87
C SER A 679 0.30 8.15 6.41
N SER A 680 -0.72 7.73 5.67
CA SER A 680 -0.56 7.24 4.30
C SER A 680 -0.16 8.34 3.32
N ALA A 681 0.53 7.96 2.25
CA ALA A 681 0.88 8.85 1.15
C ALA A 681 -0.34 9.43 0.39
N SER A 682 -1.57 9.02 0.73
CA SER A 682 -2.82 9.45 0.07
C SER A 682 -3.36 10.81 0.56
N PHE A 683 -2.74 11.42 1.58
CA PHE A 683 -3.09 12.76 2.04
C PHE A 683 -2.22 13.83 1.37
N SER A 684 -2.86 14.89 0.86
CA SER A 684 -2.20 16.13 0.42
C SER A 684 -2.09 17.11 1.58
N ALA A 685 -0.98 17.86 1.65
CA ALA A 685 -0.73 18.87 2.68
C ALA A 685 -0.73 20.27 2.07
N HIS A 686 -1.34 21.22 2.76
CA HIS A 686 -1.48 22.62 2.32
C HIS A 686 -1.26 23.55 3.51
N GLN A 687 -0.75 24.74 3.25
CA GLN A 687 -0.63 25.80 4.26
C GLN A 687 -1.39 27.01 3.76
N GLU A 688 -2.49 27.35 4.41
CA GLU A 688 -3.48 28.30 3.88
C GLU A 688 -3.91 29.32 4.93
N THR A 689 -4.32 30.50 4.45
CA THR A 689 -4.88 31.59 5.25
C THR A 689 -6.16 32.06 4.59
N GLY A 690 -7.25 32.20 5.35
CA GLY A 690 -8.52 32.67 4.78
C GLY A 690 -9.57 33.04 5.83
N GLY A 691 -10.80 33.26 5.38
CA GLY A 691 -11.92 33.75 6.19
C GLY A 691 -11.94 35.28 6.34
N LYS A 692 -10.98 36.00 5.75
CA LYS A 692 -10.92 37.47 5.80
C LYS A 692 -11.72 38.11 4.67
N ARG A 693 -11.78 37.47 3.50
CA ARG A 693 -12.44 38.06 2.33
C ARG A 693 -13.92 38.34 2.57
N ALA A 694 -14.65 37.40 3.18
CA ALA A 694 -16.06 37.59 3.52
C ALA A 694 -16.35 38.64 4.60
N LEU A 695 -15.33 38.99 5.41
CA LEU A 695 -15.40 40.04 6.42
C LEU A 695 -14.98 41.42 5.88
N THR A 696 -14.42 41.50 4.68
CA THR A 696 -13.86 42.73 4.12
C THR A 696 -14.97 43.60 3.53
N PRO A 697 -15.18 44.84 4.00
CA PRO A 697 -16.16 45.75 3.39
C PRO A 697 -15.88 46.01 1.92
N LEU A 698 -16.96 46.11 1.13
CA LEU A 698 -16.88 46.41 -0.30
C LEU A 698 -16.45 47.86 -0.52
N ALA A 699 -15.76 48.12 -1.64
CA ALA A 699 -15.35 49.47 -2.00
C ALA A 699 -16.58 50.35 -2.27
N PRO A 700 -16.72 51.52 -1.61
CA PRO A 700 -17.79 52.47 -1.91
C PRO A 700 -17.86 52.83 -3.40
N VAL A 701 -19.03 53.22 -3.89
CA VAL A 701 -19.23 53.57 -5.31
C VAL A 701 -19.65 55.01 -5.47
N HIS A 702 -19.54 55.52 -6.71
CA HIS A 702 -19.92 56.88 -7.05
C HIS A 702 -19.23 57.94 -6.19
N LEU A 703 -17.96 57.72 -5.82
CA LEU A 703 -17.12 58.76 -5.26
C LEU A 703 -17.12 59.96 -6.22
N ARG A 704 -17.44 61.14 -5.71
CA ARG A 704 -17.47 62.38 -6.49
C ARG A 704 -16.95 63.51 -5.63
N GLY A 705 -16.31 64.47 -6.29
CA GLY A 705 -15.92 65.74 -5.67
C GLY A 705 -16.46 66.91 -6.45
N LYS A 706 -16.90 67.94 -5.72
CA LYS A 706 -17.28 69.23 -6.30
C LYS A 706 -16.66 70.35 -5.48
N ARG A 707 -15.95 71.25 -6.17
CA ARG A 707 -15.43 72.47 -5.55
C ARG A 707 -16.57 73.45 -5.28
N THR A 708 -16.62 74.01 -4.08
CA THR A 708 -17.61 75.02 -3.70
C THR A 708 -17.13 76.43 -4.07
N ALA A 709 -18.03 77.41 -4.07
CA ALA A 709 -17.66 78.81 -4.33
C ALA A 709 -16.69 79.38 -3.27
N GLY A 710 -16.63 78.78 -2.08
CA GLY A 710 -15.70 79.13 -1.00
C GLY A 710 -14.31 78.48 -1.11
N GLY A 711 -14.08 77.63 -2.12
CA GLY A 711 -12.80 76.95 -2.36
C GLY A 711 -12.67 75.57 -1.72
N ASP A 712 -13.65 75.13 -0.92
CA ASP A 712 -13.67 73.78 -0.33
C ASP A 712 -13.91 72.70 -1.39
N LEU A 713 -13.44 71.48 -1.14
CA LEU A 713 -13.78 70.30 -1.94
C LEU A 713 -14.80 69.45 -1.18
N SER A 714 -16.04 69.45 -1.65
CA SER A 714 -17.11 68.59 -1.10
C SER A 714 -17.06 67.22 -1.77
N LEU A 715 -16.88 66.19 -0.96
CA LEU A 715 -16.79 64.79 -1.38
C LEU A 715 -18.04 64.04 -0.94
N SER A 716 -18.57 63.18 -1.81
CA SER A 716 -19.65 62.25 -1.48
C SER A 716 -19.46 60.91 -2.20
N TRP A 717 -20.01 59.85 -1.61
CA TRP A 717 -20.00 58.50 -2.17
C TRP A 717 -21.27 57.74 -1.74
N ILE A 718 -21.45 56.53 -2.27
CA ILE A 718 -22.58 55.64 -1.92
C ILE A 718 -22.01 54.37 -1.28
N ARG A 719 -22.58 54.00 -0.12
CA ARG A 719 -22.26 52.78 0.62
C ARG A 719 -22.61 51.54 -0.20
N ARG A 720 -21.80 50.49 -0.07
CA ARG A 720 -22.14 49.14 -0.52
C ARG A 720 -22.20 48.20 0.69
N GLY A 721 -23.13 47.26 0.66
CA GLY A 721 -23.27 46.22 1.68
C GLY A 721 -22.82 44.87 1.15
N ARG A 722 -22.22 44.06 2.01
CA ARG A 722 -21.84 42.66 1.72
C ARG A 722 -22.86 41.63 2.24
N VAL A 723 -23.76 42.04 3.12
CA VAL A 723 -24.79 41.18 3.75
C VAL A 723 -26.16 41.68 3.31
N ASP A 724 -26.93 40.82 2.66
CA ASP A 724 -28.34 41.03 2.27
C ASP A 724 -28.63 42.38 1.54
N ALA A 725 -27.65 42.87 0.76
CA ALA A 725 -27.71 44.18 0.12
C ALA A 725 -28.43 44.20 -1.24
N ASP A 726 -28.89 43.04 -1.74
CA ASP A 726 -29.53 42.90 -3.05
C ASP A 726 -31.08 42.99 -3.01
N SER A 727 -31.67 43.23 -1.83
CA SER A 727 -33.12 43.37 -1.68
C SER A 727 -33.62 44.75 -2.12
N TRP A 728 -34.67 44.76 -2.94
CA TRP A 728 -35.32 45.98 -3.45
C TRP A 728 -36.52 46.44 -2.61
N GLN A 729 -36.80 45.76 -1.50
CA GLN A 729 -37.99 46.01 -0.68
C GLN A 729 -37.80 47.11 0.38
N SER A 730 -36.56 47.36 0.79
CA SER A 730 -36.21 48.37 1.78
C SER A 730 -35.84 49.70 1.12
N SER A 731 -35.99 50.82 1.85
CA SER A 731 -35.55 52.14 1.41
C SER A 731 -34.02 52.31 1.40
N ASP A 732 -33.30 51.47 2.15
CA ASP A 732 -31.84 51.42 2.21
C ASP A 732 -31.37 49.97 2.47
N ILE A 733 -30.14 49.66 2.09
CA ILE A 733 -29.53 48.35 2.30
C ILE A 733 -29.16 48.15 3.78
N PRO A 734 -29.15 46.91 4.31
CA PRO A 734 -28.68 46.64 5.65
C PRO A 734 -27.22 47.08 5.89
N LEU A 735 -26.94 47.66 7.05
CA LEU A 735 -25.58 47.90 7.51
C LEU A 735 -25.01 46.57 8.04
N GLY A 736 -24.22 45.89 7.20
CA GLY A 736 -23.60 44.60 7.55
C GLY A 736 -22.46 44.70 8.57
N GLU A 737 -22.10 45.91 8.99
CA GLU A 737 -20.97 46.20 9.88
C GLU A 737 -21.47 46.84 11.19
N GLU A 738 -20.65 46.86 12.24
CA GLU A 738 -21.06 47.32 13.58
C GLU A 738 -21.44 48.81 13.62
N ARG A 739 -20.83 49.61 12.75
CA ARG A 739 -21.13 51.02 12.55
C ARG A 739 -20.72 51.48 11.16
N GLU A 740 -21.39 52.52 10.66
CA GLU A 740 -21.02 53.17 9.41
C GLU A 740 -19.88 54.17 9.65
N GLU A 741 -18.68 53.83 9.17
CA GLU A 741 -17.49 54.64 9.34
C GLU A 741 -16.56 54.48 8.13
N TYR A 742 -15.97 55.59 7.68
CA TYR A 742 -15.12 55.65 6.49
C TYR A 742 -13.79 56.34 6.79
N ARG A 743 -12.71 55.82 6.22
CA ARG A 743 -11.42 56.50 6.13
C ARG A 743 -11.29 57.16 4.76
N VAL A 744 -11.01 58.46 4.76
CA VAL A 744 -10.72 59.23 3.56
C VAL A 744 -9.24 59.62 3.59
N ASP A 745 -8.49 59.13 2.62
CA ASP A 745 -7.09 59.47 2.40
C ASP A 745 -6.97 60.42 1.19
N VAL A 746 -6.29 61.54 1.40
CA VAL A 746 -5.94 62.52 0.35
C VAL A 746 -4.46 62.37 0.04
N ALA A 747 -4.12 62.22 -1.23
CA ALA A 747 -2.74 62.08 -1.69
C ALA A 747 -2.47 63.00 -2.89
N VAL A 748 -1.20 63.38 -3.06
CA VAL A 748 -0.72 63.85 -4.37
C VAL A 748 -0.88 62.70 -5.36
N VAL A 749 -1.34 62.98 -6.59
CA VAL A 749 -1.51 61.92 -7.60
C VAL A 749 -0.20 61.17 -7.82
N GLY A 750 -0.16 59.89 -7.48
CA GLY A 750 1.04 59.04 -7.56
C GLY A 750 2.08 59.29 -6.45
N GLY A 751 1.78 60.13 -5.46
CA GLY A 751 2.62 60.43 -4.31
C GLY A 751 2.08 59.87 -2.99
N ALA A 752 2.67 60.32 -1.89
CA ALA A 752 2.27 59.91 -0.55
C ALA A 752 0.92 60.54 -0.13
N VAL A 753 0.25 59.87 0.82
CA VAL A 753 -0.93 60.40 1.52
C VAL A 753 -0.51 61.61 2.35
N VAL A 754 -1.14 62.76 2.12
CA VAL A 754 -0.90 64.02 2.83
C VAL A 754 -1.89 64.24 3.96
N ARG A 755 -3.09 63.65 3.86
CA ARG A 755 -4.11 63.70 4.91
C ARG A 755 -4.87 62.39 5.00
N SER A 756 -5.20 62.00 6.22
CA SER A 756 -6.06 60.87 6.52
C SER A 756 -7.07 61.29 7.57
N THR A 757 -8.36 61.08 7.31
CA THR A 757 -9.44 61.42 8.24
C THR A 757 -10.51 60.33 8.28
N THR A 758 -11.22 60.25 9.40
CA THR A 758 -12.33 59.33 9.58
C THR A 758 -13.66 60.09 9.67
N VAL A 759 -14.70 59.60 8.99
CA VAL A 759 -16.04 60.20 8.98
C VAL A 759 -17.11 59.13 9.17
N SER A 760 -18.22 59.49 9.81
CA SER A 760 -19.37 58.61 10.09
C SER A 760 -20.54 58.76 9.12
N MET A 761 -20.35 59.53 8.05
CA MET A 761 -21.33 59.75 6.99
C MET A 761 -20.66 59.54 5.62
N PRO A 762 -21.42 59.19 4.57
CA PRO A 762 -20.88 58.96 3.23
C PRO A 762 -20.58 60.27 2.48
N ALA A 763 -20.09 61.27 3.22
CA ALA A 763 -19.71 62.58 2.72
C ALA A 763 -18.64 63.20 3.63
N TRP A 764 -17.75 63.99 3.05
CA TRP A 764 -16.77 64.77 3.78
C TRP A 764 -16.43 66.07 3.02
N THR A 765 -16.27 67.16 3.74
CA THR A 765 -15.82 68.43 3.16
C THR A 765 -14.37 68.67 3.52
N TYR A 766 -13.51 68.71 2.51
CA TYR A 766 -12.11 69.08 2.65
C TYR A 766 -11.99 70.60 2.53
N ALA A 767 -11.84 71.26 3.68
CA ALA A 767 -11.89 72.71 3.80
C ALA A 767 -10.74 73.39 3.04
N ALA A 768 -10.99 74.57 2.49
CA ALA A 768 -9.98 75.36 1.76
C ALA A 768 -8.75 75.68 2.62
N SER A 769 -8.92 75.87 3.93
CA SER A 769 -7.82 76.07 4.88
C SER A 769 -6.95 74.82 5.04
N ASP A 770 -7.57 73.64 5.04
CA ASP A 770 -6.86 72.36 5.12
C ASP A 770 -6.15 72.04 3.80
N ILE A 771 -6.77 72.34 2.66
CA ILE A 771 -6.13 72.25 1.33
C ILE A 771 -4.87 73.13 1.28
N ALA A 772 -4.98 74.38 1.75
CA ALA A 772 -3.84 75.29 1.79
C ALA A 772 -2.74 74.82 2.75
N ALA A 773 -3.12 74.24 3.90
CA ALA A 773 -2.16 73.70 4.86
C ALA A 773 -1.41 72.47 4.31
N ASP A 774 -2.10 71.57 3.60
CA ASP A 774 -1.51 70.31 3.13
C ASP A 774 -0.64 70.50 1.88
N PHE A 775 -0.99 71.44 0.99
CA PHE A 775 -0.30 71.61 -0.29
C PHE A 775 0.47 72.93 -0.43
N GLY A 776 0.13 73.96 0.35
CA GLY A 776 0.61 75.34 0.15
C GLY A 776 0.04 75.94 -1.14
N THR A 777 0.56 75.49 -2.30
CA THR A 777 -0.02 75.73 -3.62
C THR A 777 -0.80 74.49 -4.06
N PRO A 778 -2.14 74.55 -4.22
CA PRO A 778 -2.94 73.39 -4.61
C PRO A 778 -2.48 72.78 -5.94
N PRO A 779 -2.31 71.45 -6.06
CA PRO A 779 -2.08 70.79 -7.35
C PRO A 779 -3.34 70.85 -8.23
N ALA A 780 -3.20 70.61 -9.54
CA ALA A 780 -4.34 70.56 -10.45
C ALA A 780 -5.32 69.41 -10.12
N GLU A 781 -4.79 68.28 -9.67
CA GLU A 781 -5.57 67.11 -9.25
C GLU A 781 -5.04 66.54 -7.94
N VAL A 782 -5.94 65.91 -7.19
CA VAL A 782 -5.64 65.11 -6.00
C VAL A 782 -6.19 63.70 -6.12
N GLY A 783 -5.49 62.73 -5.54
CA GLY A 783 -5.99 61.38 -5.38
C GLY A 783 -6.77 61.26 -4.08
N ILE A 784 -8.04 60.85 -4.17
CA ILE A 784 -8.88 60.54 -3.00
C ILE A 784 -9.09 59.03 -2.95
N THR A 785 -8.86 58.44 -1.78
CA THR A 785 -9.20 57.04 -1.50
C THR A 785 -10.18 56.97 -0.33
N VAL A 786 -11.28 56.26 -0.50
CA VAL A 786 -12.28 56.03 0.55
C VAL A 786 -12.38 54.53 0.86
N ARG A 787 -12.34 54.17 2.15
CA ARG A 787 -12.52 52.80 2.63
C ARG A 787 -13.55 52.77 3.75
N GLN A 788 -14.42 51.77 3.76
CA GLN A 788 -15.32 51.54 4.89
C GLN A 788 -14.63 50.69 5.97
N LEU A 789 -14.94 50.94 7.24
CA LEU A 789 -14.46 50.13 8.36
C LEU A 789 -15.32 48.89 8.57
N SER A 790 -14.67 47.78 8.88
CA SER A 790 -15.22 46.66 9.65
C SER A 790 -14.41 46.54 10.94
N VAL A 791 -15.06 46.39 12.10
CA VAL A 791 -14.32 46.16 13.35
C VAL A 791 -13.61 44.80 13.31
N ALA A 792 -14.19 43.82 12.61
CA ALA A 792 -13.66 42.46 12.48
C ALA A 792 -12.45 42.34 11.53
N SER A 793 -12.41 43.09 10.41
CA SER A 793 -11.36 42.95 9.39
C SER A 793 -10.53 44.22 9.13
N GLY A 794 -10.90 45.35 9.72
CA GLY A 794 -10.26 46.64 9.51
C GLY A 794 -10.80 47.38 8.28
N TRP A 795 -9.94 48.16 7.61
CA TRP A 795 -10.33 48.97 6.46
C TRP A 795 -10.53 48.11 5.22
N GLY A 796 -11.72 48.18 4.64
CA GLY A 796 -12.11 47.41 3.46
C GLY A 796 -11.45 47.85 2.15
N LEU A 797 -12.04 47.41 1.05
CA LEU A 797 -11.55 47.69 -0.30
C LEU A 797 -11.63 49.20 -0.62
N PRO A 798 -10.64 49.74 -1.35
CA PRO A 798 -10.58 51.17 -1.64
C PRO A 798 -11.46 51.56 -2.84
N ALA A 799 -12.20 52.65 -2.70
CA ALA A 799 -12.71 53.45 -3.80
C ALA A 799 -11.72 54.59 -4.07
N ALA A 800 -11.05 54.59 -5.22
CA ALA A 800 -10.05 55.59 -5.56
C ALA A 800 -10.47 56.44 -6.75
N GLN A 801 -10.29 57.75 -6.65
CA GLN A 801 -10.58 58.69 -7.74
C GLN A 801 -9.60 59.85 -7.77
N ARG A 802 -9.26 60.30 -8.99
CA ARG A 802 -8.57 61.58 -9.20
C ARG A 802 -9.62 62.66 -9.37
N LEU A 803 -9.47 63.74 -8.61
CA LEU A 803 -10.40 64.85 -8.61
C LEU A 803 -9.64 66.14 -8.88
N ALA A 804 -10.19 66.97 -9.77
CA ALA A 804 -9.66 68.29 -10.04
C ALA A 804 -9.83 69.18 -8.80
N LEU A 805 -8.75 69.87 -8.44
CA LEU A 805 -8.69 70.79 -7.31
C LEU A 805 -8.58 72.25 -7.77
N ILE A 806 -8.19 72.49 -9.03
CA ILE A 806 -8.15 73.80 -9.69
C ILE A 806 -9.29 73.93 -10.69
#